data_AF-A0A4Q0PF82-F1
#
_entry.id   AF-A0A4Q0PF82-F1
#
_cell.length_a   1.000
_cell.length_b   1.000
_cell.length_c   1.000
_cell.angle_alpha   90.00
_cell.angle_beta   90.00
_cell.angle_gamma   90.00
#
_symmetry.space_group_name_H-M   'P 1'
#
loop_
_entity.id
_entity.type
_entity.pdbx_description
1 polymer ?
#
loop_
_entity_poly.entity_id
_entity_poly.type
_entity_poly.pdbx_seq_one_letter_code
_entity_poly.pdbx_strand_id
1 'polypeptide(L)'
;MNRKLQFSLSIIAMLFCYISFAQTKTVTGTVTDDQGLPLPGVNISVKGTSTGTQTDFDGNYSISANEGSRLVFSYLGFKNQEVSVTSTTTYNITLQASADELDEILVVGYGTQSKRTLTDNIVKLSAEDIDEVPVSNFQSALVGKAAGVQITQTNGKVEGGLNIRVRGATSISAGTQPLYVLDGIPLYNGDESNNGAPTNPLLSISPNEIESIEILKDASSAAIYGARGANGVVIITTKTGKEGKSEFSVNISHGSSEPTNKRDWLNSSQYIELFREAAVNAVGSSFNDEAEAIAYIEDQFDFLAAGTDWRNNAVNTDWQDLAFQNGHVSDADFSMSGGNAKTSIFFAGSLNETRGIIRGNELRRFNGRTNINHKFSERFNIGMNLSYSRTDIDRIANDNAFVNPLQGIAQPHISPAYNEDGSPNANTIYPNFLLQEENAFYKTIIKRVNGRTFGDYEILDGLKINGNFAYDLYYQTEDNFTGRNAPFQSTNGEVFASSVNAENYIVSGFLSYDKQLGDLNTLSIVAGTELNETTRRYESVTANQFPSDDFQTVDGGADIVAGRGNRSANSFFSLFARATYDYANKYLLKASIRRDGSSRFGGNERYGVFPAFSAGWVVSEENFLQDSDLLSYLKLRGSWGKTGNAEIGDFSSRYLFAAISYNQRPGISLSQPGNPDLTWETTTQTDFGIEYGFFNGRISGEIDYYHKNTDGLLFDVPLIPSSGASSISSNIGELENKGFEFVLNTDNIQTENFQWSTSLNLAYNKNEILSLPNSNNDIVNGQNIQRVGEPVNALYMIEYAGVDPANGDALYFINSENPDGSLSKETTTNANSANRIVVGNPFPEWYGGITNTINFMDIDFSFTFQGEFGASIYNGGGRFQSASADYFDNQTLDQFTDRWQQPGDITDVPQARLFGGNGTAQSTRYLDESDFIRLRNATLGYSLPEGVIERYGLSKVRIYATGVNLLTFTDYEGYDPEARSDAGGVGQAFYSVPPARTFSVGLNVKF
;
A
#
# COMPACT_ATOMS: atom_id res chain seq x y z
N MET A 1 -36.02 -58.89 -44.29
CA MET A 1 -34.91 -57.92 -44.15
C MET A 1 -33.61 -58.66 -44.47
N ASN A 2 -32.99 -58.32 -45.60
CA ASN A 2 -32.01 -59.19 -46.26
C ASN A 2 -30.62 -59.12 -45.61
N ARG A 3 -30.06 -60.28 -45.21
CA ARG A 3 -28.66 -60.45 -44.76
C ARG A 3 -27.63 -59.84 -45.73
N LYS A 4 -27.98 -59.72 -47.02
CA LYS A 4 -27.14 -59.06 -48.03
C LYS A 4 -27.05 -57.53 -47.85
N LEU A 5 -28.07 -56.88 -47.30
CA LEU A 5 -28.05 -55.43 -47.05
C LEU A 5 -27.19 -55.07 -45.83
N GLN A 6 -27.25 -55.89 -44.78
CA GLN A 6 -26.41 -55.72 -43.58
C GLN A 6 -24.92 -55.99 -43.87
N PHE A 7 -24.60 -56.95 -44.74
CA PHE A 7 -23.22 -57.22 -45.15
C PHE A 7 -22.64 -56.08 -46.02
N SER A 8 -23.45 -55.52 -46.93
CA SER A 8 -23.05 -54.36 -47.73
C SER A 8 -22.88 -53.08 -46.89
N LEU A 9 -23.76 -52.83 -45.92
CA LEU A 9 -23.63 -51.71 -44.98
C LEU A 9 -22.43 -51.86 -44.03
N SER A 10 -22.08 -53.09 -43.65
CA SER A 10 -20.89 -53.36 -42.82
C SER A 10 -19.59 -53.17 -43.60
N ILE A 11 -19.57 -53.53 -44.89
CA ILE A 11 -18.42 -53.30 -45.78
C ILE A 11 -18.26 -51.81 -46.10
N ILE A 12 -19.36 -51.06 -46.30
CA ILE A 12 -19.32 -49.61 -46.51
C ILE A 12 -18.91 -48.88 -45.22
N ALA A 13 -19.32 -49.34 -44.03
CA ALA A 13 -18.86 -48.80 -42.75
C ALA A 13 -17.37 -49.11 -42.48
N MET A 14 -16.88 -50.30 -42.86
CA MET A 14 -15.44 -50.63 -42.80
C MET A 14 -14.62 -49.82 -43.81
N LEU A 15 -15.13 -49.56 -45.01
CA LEU A 15 -14.46 -48.72 -46.01
C LEU A 15 -14.48 -47.22 -45.64
N PHE A 16 -15.49 -46.73 -44.93
CA PHE A 16 -15.50 -45.37 -44.36
C PHE A 16 -14.54 -45.22 -43.17
N CYS A 17 -14.32 -46.28 -42.38
CA CYS A 17 -13.32 -46.28 -41.30
C CYS A 17 -11.86 -46.29 -41.82
N TYR A 18 -11.62 -46.70 -43.08
CA TYR A 18 -10.28 -46.69 -43.69
C TYR A 18 -9.91 -45.36 -44.35
N ILE A 19 -10.86 -44.44 -44.55
CA ILE A 19 -10.63 -43.17 -45.27
C ILE A 19 -10.47 -41.97 -44.30
N SER A 20 -10.69 -42.16 -42.99
CA SER A 20 -10.46 -41.10 -41.98
C SER A 20 -9.07 -41.10 -41.33
N PHE A 21 -8.16 -42.00 -41.73
CA PHE A 21 -6.74 -41.91 -41.39
C PHE A 21 -5.98 -41.18 -42.51
N ALA A 22 -6.24 -39.89 -42.67
CA ALA A 22 -5.43 -39.04 -43.53
C ALA A 22 -4.08 -38.75 -42.85
N GLN A 23 -3.03 -39.41 -43.35
CA GLN A 23 -1.59 -39.11 -43.30
C GLN A 23 -1.11 -38.22 -42.14
N THR A 24 -0.97 -38.83 -40.96
CA THR A 24 -0.02 -38.35 -39.95
C THR A 24 1.37 -38.43 -40.56
N LYS A 25 2.04 -37.28 -40.73
CA LYS A 25 3.44 -37.22 -41.19
C LYS A 25 4.33 -36.95 -39.99
N THR A 26 5.49 -37.60 -39.97
CA THR A 26 6.55 -37.23 -39.04
C THR A 26 7.24 -35.99 -39.58
N VAL A 27 7.06 -34.87 -38.87
CA VAL A 27 7.74 -33.61 -39.13
C VAL A 27 9.00 -33.58 -38.27
N THR A 28 10.15 -33.37 -38.89
CA THR A 28 11.45 -33.27 -38.21
C THR A 28 12.06 -31.90 -38.42
N GLY A 29 13.13 -31.58 -37.71
CA GLY A 29 13.86 -30.33 -37.93
C GLY A 29 14.81 -30.01 -36.80
N THR A 30 15.52 -28.90 -36.93
CA THR A 30 16.38 -28.35 -35.87
C THR A 30 15.90 -27.00 -35.40
N VAL A 31 15.96 -26.74 -34.10
CA VAL A 31 15.72 -25.41 -33.53
C VAL A 31 17.04 -24.81 -33.07
N THR A 32 17.33 -23.58 -33.49
CA THR A 32 18.54 -22.82 -33.11
C THR A 32 18.16 -21.44 -32.58
N ASP A 33 19.10 -20.77 -31.90
CA ASP A 33 19.00 -19.35 -31.60
C ASP A 33 19.47 -18.48 -32.77
N ASP A 34 19.40 -17.16 -32.59
CA ASP A 34 19.82 -16.12 -33.53
C ASP A 34 21.34 -16.12 -33.81
N GLN A 35 22.14 -16.75 -32.95
CA GLN A 35 23.57 -16.97 -33.16
C GLN A 35 23.89 -18.31 -33.86
N GLY A 36 22.86 -19.10 -34.17
CA GLY A 36 22.98 -20.40 -34.83
C GLY A 36 23.39 -21.54 -33.89
N LEU A 37 23.32 -21.35 -32.57
CA LEU A 37 23.52 -22.41 -31.59
C LEU A 37 22.24 -23.26 -31.48
N PRO A 38 22.35 -24.59 -31.44
CA PRO A 38 21.18 -25.47 -31.26
C PRO A 38 20.53 -25.23 -29.90
N LEU A 39 19.20 -25.20 -29.87
CA LEU A 39 18.40 -25.00 -28.66
C LEU A 39 17.83 -26.35 -28.18
N PRO A 40 18.37 -26.96 -27.12
CA PRO A 40 17.79 -28.15 -26.50
C PRO A 40 16.55 -27.80 -25.65
N GLY A 41 15.57 -28.70 -25.54
CA GLY A 41 14.41 -28.50 -24.67
C GLY A 41 13.32 -27.54 -25.18
N VAL A 42 13.38 -27.08 -26.43
CA VAL A 42 12.31 -26.29 -27.07
C VAL A 42 11.05 -27.14 -27.13
N ASN A 43 9.95 -26.67 -26.54
CA ASN A 43 8.69 -27.37 -26.57
C ASN A 43 7.97 -27.10 -27.90
N ILE A 44 7.70 -28.17 -28.67
CA ILE A 44 6.97 -28.11 -29.94
C ILE A 44 5.63 -28.79 -29.76
N SER A 45 4.53 -28.09 -29.99
CA SER A 45 3.17 -28.65 -29.86
C SER A 45 2.34 -28.42 -31.12
N VAL A 46 1.46 -29.37 -31.44
CA VAL A 46 0.45 -29.19 -32.49
C VAL A 46 -0.73 -28.42 -31.90
N LYS A 47 -0.94 -27.19 -32.37
CA LYS A 47 -1.94 -26.24 -31.87
C LYS A 47 -3.34 -26.87 -31.83
N GLY A 48 -3.97 -26.83 -30.65
CA GLY A 48 -5.30 -27.39 -30.41
C GLY A 48 -5.33 -28.89 -30.12
N THR A 49 -4.18 -29.53 -29.90
CA THR A 49 -4.08 -30.96 -29.52
C THR A 49 -3.12 -31.16 -28.34
N SER A 50 -3.09 -32.37 -27.78
CA SER A 50 -2.11 -32.78 -26.77
C SER A 50 -0.82 -33.37 -27.37
N THR A 51 -0.65 -33.29 -28.70
CA THR A 51 0.52 -33.86 -29.39
C THR A 51 1.66 -32.86 -29.31
N GLY A 52 2.76 -33.23 -28.67
CA GLY A 52 3.95 -32.40 -28.52
C GLY A 52 5.23 -33.23 -28.46
N THR A 53 6.38 -32.56 -28.60
CA THR A 53 7.72 -33.12 -28.42
C THR A 53 8.65 -32.00 -27.94
N GLN A 54 9.89 -32.35 -27.57
CA GLN A 54 10.94 -31.37 -27.28
C GLN A 54 12.16 -31.61 -28.17
N THR A 55 13.00 -30.58 -28.36
CA THR A 55 14.30 -30.75 -29.03
C THR A 55 15.31 -31.50 -28.15
N ASP A 56 16.17 -32.29 -28.79
CA ASP A 56 17.33 -32.93 -28.16
C ASP A 56 18.54 -31.99 -28.00
N PHE A 57 19.67 -32.51 -27.50
CA PHE A 57 20.91 -31.75 -27.26
C PHE A 57 21.50 -31.06 -28.50
N ASP A 58 21.22 -31.60 -29.68
CA ASP A 58 21.69 -31.04 -30.96
C ASP A 58 20.60 -30.16 -31.60
N GLY A 59 19.53 -29.83 -30.84
CA GLY A 59 18.41 -29.02 -31.28
C GLY A 59 17.44 -29.75 -32.19
N ASN A 60 17.56 -31.07 -32.40
CA ASN A 60 16.69 -31.81 -33.32
C ASN A 60 15.36 -32.16 -32.66
N TYR A 61 14.27 -32.13 -33.43
CA TYR A 61 12.97 -32.63 -32.99
C TYR A 61 12.32 -33.53 -34.04
N SER A 62 11.35 -34.33 -33.58
CA SER A 62 10.49 -35.16 -34.42
C SER A 62 9.08 -35.23 -33.81
N ILE A 63 8.07 -34.76 -34.54
CA ILE A 63 6.67 -34.69 -34.10
C ILE A 63 5.72 -35.20 -35.18
N SER A 64 4.68 -35.92 -34.78
CA SER A 64 3.63 -36.36 -35.71
C SER A 64 2.56 -35.28 -35.87
N ALA A 65 2.39 -34.76 -37.08
CA ALA A 65 1.40 -33.72 -37.39
C ALA A 65 0.75 -33.95 -38.76
N ASN A 66 -0.49 -33.48 -38.92
CA ASN A 66 -1.20 -33.55 -40.21
C ASN A 66 -0.89 -32.32 -41.06
N GLU A 67 -0.92 -32.47 -42.39
CA GLU A 67 -0.81 -31.34 -43.31
C GLU A 67 -1.95 -30.33 -43.05
N GLY A 68 -1.61 -29.04 -42.89
CA GLY A 68 -2.53 -27.98 -42.46
C GLY A 68 -2.58 -27.71 -40.95
N SER A 69 -1.92 -28.53 -40.11
CA SER A 69 -1.79 -28.26 -38.66
C SER A 69 -0.77 -27.15 -38.40
N ARG A 70 -0.89 -26.41 -37.29
CA ARG A 70 0.16 -25.47 -36.85
C ARG A 70 1.00 -26.06 -35.73
N LEU A 71 2.32 -26.02 -35.90
CA LEU A 71 3.29 -26.29 -34.85
C LEU A 71 3.59 -24.98 -34.12
N VAL A 72 3.58 -25.02 -32.79
CA VAL A 72 3.97 -23.92 -31.91
C VAL A 72 5.27 -24.31 -31.24
N PHE A 73 6.31 -23.52 -31.47
CA PHE A 73 7.63 -23.66 -30.83
C PHE A 73 7.69 -22.65 -29.70
N SER A 74 7.91 -23.12 -28.49
CA SER A 74 8.00 -22.29 -27.28
C SER A 74 9.22 -22.68 -26.47
N TYR A 75 10.01 -21.69 -26.06
CA TYR A 75 11.21 -21.89 -25.26
C TYR A 75 11.40 -20.69 -24.34
N LEU A 76 11.79 -20.92 -23.10
CA LEU A 76 11.87 -19.87 -22.08
C LEU A 76 12.90 -18.81 -22.48
N GLY A 77 12.51 -17.53 -22.48
CA GLY A 77 13.34 -16.42 -22.94
C GLY A 77 13.39 -16.24 -24.47
N PHE A 78 12.51 -16.90 -25.23
CA PHE A 78 12.43 -16.79 -26.69
C PHE A 78 10.98 -16.57 -27.16
N LYS A 79 10.79 -15.81 -28.24
CA LYS A 79 9.46 -15.58 -28.82
C LYS A 79 8.86 -16.88 -29.34
N ASN A 80 7.61 -17.15 -28.97
CA ASN A 80 6.86 -18.28 -29.53
C ASN A 80 6.73 -18.14 -31.05
N GLN A 81 7.10 -19.19 -31.79
CA GLN A 81 7.01 -19.19 -33.25
C GLN A 81 5.98 -20.22 -33.71
N GLU A 82 5.05 -19.80 -34.59
CA GLU A 82 4.07 -20.71 -35.20
C GLU A 82 4.44 -21.03 -36.64
N VAL A 83 4.43 -22.32 -37.00
CA VAL A 83 4.67 -22.78 -38.37
C VAL A 83 3.56 -23.71 -38.83
N SER A 84 2.94 -23.37 -39.97
CA SER A 84 1.96 -24.22 -40.62
C SER A 84 2.65 -25.39 -41.33
N VAL A 85 2.23 -26.61 -41.03
CA VAL A 85 2.70 -27.83 -41.70
C VAL A 85 2.13 -27.87 -43.12
N THR A 86 3.02 -27.87 -44.10
CA THR A 86 2.76 -27.94 -45.55
C THR A 86 3.23 -29.30 -46.09
N SER A 87 3.49 -29.41 -47.40
CA SER A 87 3.94 -30.64 -48.03
C SER A 87 5.38 -31.05 -47.65
N THR A 88 6.18 -30.14 -47.08
CA THR A 88 7.54 -30.39 -46.57
C THR A 88 7.50 -31.08 -45.20
N THR A 89 8.42 -32.02 -44.96
CA THR A 89 8.52 -32.78 -43.70
C THR A 89 9.65 -32.31 -42.79
N THR A 90 10.42 -31.30 -43.19
CA THR A 90 11.55 -30.77 -42.43
C THR A 90 11.44 -29.27 -42.27
N TYR A 91 11.47 -28.77 -41.03
CA TYR A 91 11.43 -27.33 -40.73
C TYR A 91 12.54 -26.97 -39.73
N ASN A 92 13.50 -26.17 -40.16
CA ASN A 92 14.52 -25.64 -39.27
C ASN A 92 14.06 -24.27 -38.78
N ILE A 93 14.02 -24.09 -37.47
CA ILE A 93 13.44 -22.92 -36.81
C ILE A 93 14.55 -22.17 -36.09
N THR A 94 14.62 -20.87 -36.32
CA THR A 94 15.48 -19.99 -35.54
C THR A 94 14.60 -19.20 -34.59
N LEU A 95 14.66 -19.52 -33.30
CA LEU A 95 13.93 -18.77 -32.29
C LEU A 95 14.71 -17.50 -31.95
N GLN A 96 14.00 -16.38 -31.91
CA GLN A 96 14.57 -15.11 -31.49
C GLN A 96 14.48 -14.98 -29.97
N ALA A 97 15.58 -14.56 -29.33
CA ALA A 97 15.57 -14.19 -27.93
C ALA A 97 14.47 -13.15 -27.69
N SER A 98 13.69 -13.35 -26.64
CA SER A 98 12.55 -12.49 -26.35
C SER A 98 13.03 -11.24 -25.62
N ALA A 99 12.74 -10.07 -26.18
CA ALA A 99 12.79 -8.81 -25.45
C ALA A 99 11.47 -8.64 -24.66
N ASP A 100 11.21 -9.58 -23.74
CA ASP A 100 9.90 -9.80 -23.09
C ASP A 100 9.31 -8.53 -22.43
N GLU A 101 10.15 -7.62 -21.93
CA GLU A 101 9.66 -6.36 -21.35
C GLU A 101 8.91 -5.46 -22.36
N LEU A 102 9.34 -5.38 -23.62
CA LEU A 102 8.78 -4.39 -24.55
C LEU A 102 7.45 -4.84 -25.17
N ASP A 103 7.24 -6.14 -25.30
CA ASP A 103 5.99 -6.71 -25.83
C ASP A 103 4.92 -6.91 -24.74
N GLU A 104 5.25 -6.55 -23.49
CA GLU A 104 4.33 -6.61 -22.36
C GLU A 104 3.06 -5.80 -22.61
N ILE A 105 1.90 -6.41 -22.29
CA ILE A 105 0.60 -5.75 -22.36
C ILE A 105 0.30 -5.07 -21.03
N LEU A 106 0.00 -3.77 -21.08
CA LEU A 106 -0.37 -2.91 -19.97
C LEU A 106 -1.85 -2.55 -20.06
N VAL A 107 -2.54 -2.54 -18.92
CA VAL A 107 -3.92 -2.06 -18.80
C VAL A 107 -3.92 -0.54 -18.66
N VAL A 108 -4.57 0.16 -19.58
CA VAL A 108 -4.60 1.64 -19.67
C VAL A 108 -6.03 2.17 -19.54
N GLY A 109 -6.70 1.79 -18.46
CA GLY A 109 -8.11 2.09 -18.22
C GLY A 109 -9.04 1.23 -19.07
N TYR A 110 -9.77 1.82 -20.02
CA TYR A 110 -10.75 1.11 -20.88
C TYR A 110 -10.12 0.35 -22.05
N GLY A 111 -8.88 -0.15 -21.92
CA GLY A 111 -8.20 -0.90 -22.97
C GLY A 111 -6.81 -1.35 -22.56
N THR A 112 -6.11 -1.97 -23.48
CA THR A 112 -4.76 -2.50 -23.29
C THR A 112 -3.83 -1.96 -24.38
N GLN A 113 -2.54 -1.80 -24.07
CA GLN A 113 -1.51 -1.39 -25.01
C GLN A 113 -0.21 -2.13 -24.74
N SER A 114 0.61 -2.33 -25.78
CA SER A 114 1.97 -2.82 -25.61
C SER A 114 2.85 -1.72 -25.00
N LYS A 115 3.74 -2.10 -24.08
CA LYS A 115 4.73 -1.20 -23.43
C LYS A 115 5.60 -0.48 -24.46
N ARG A 116 5.96 -1.14 -25.55
CA ARG A 116 6.71 -0.55 -26.68
C ARG A 116 6.00 0.66 -27.29
N THR A 117 4.70 0.56 -27.54
CA THR A 117 3.89 1.62 -28.17
C THR A 117 3.28 2.60 -27.17
N LEU A 118 3.52 2.39 -25.87
CA LEU A 118 2.99 3.25 -24.82
C LEU A 118 3.79 4.56 -24.74
N THR A 119 3.08 5.68 -24.63
CA THR A 119 3.65 7.03 -24.44
C THR A 119 3.54 7.53 -23.01
N ASP A 120 2.77 6.84 -22.17
CA ASP A 120 2.53 7.18 -20.76
C ASP A 120 3.57 6.53 -19.83
N ASN A 121 3.74 7.09 -18.63
CA ASN A 121 4.54 6.48 -17.58
C ASN A 121 3.66 5.59 -16.66
N ILE A 122 3.77 4.28 -16.84
CA ILE A 122 3.03 3.26 -16.09
C ILE A 122 4.00 2.19 -15.59
N VAL A 123 3.97 1.93 -14.29
CA VAL A 123 4.69 0.80 -13.68
C VAL A 123 3.74 -0.39 -13.61
N LYS A 124 4.21 -1.58 -14.02
CA LYS A 124 3.48 -2.82 -13.82
C LYS A 124 4.23 -3.72 -12.85
N LEU A 125 3.49 -4.28 -11.90
CA LEU A 125 3.92 -5.30 -10.97
C LEU A 125 3.13 -6.57 -11.29
N SER A 126 3.84 -7.67 -11.47
CA SER A 126 3.26 -8.94 -11.88
C SER A 126 2.76 -9.75 -10.67
N ALA A 127 2.00 -10.81 -10.92
CA ALA A 127 1.65 -11.76 -9.86
C ALA A 127 2.89 -12.34 -9.17
N GLU A 128 3.99 -12.56 -9.89
CA GLU A 128 5.24 -13.09 -9.33
C GLU A 128 5.92 -12.13 -8.36
N ASP A 129 5.64 -10.82 -8.48
CA ASP A 129 6.13 -9.80 -7.55
C ASP A 129 5.35 -9.76 -6.23
N ILE A 130 4.15 -10.33 -6.21
CA ILE A 130 3.14 -10.14 -5.16
C ILE A 130 2.82 -11.46 -4.44
N ASP A 131 2.69 -12.54 -5.21
CA ASP A 131 2.41 -13.89 -4.72
C ASP A 131 3.56 -14.34 -3.78
N GLU A 132 3.24 -15.22 -2.83
CA GLU A 132 4.21 -15.88 -1.93
C GLU A 132 4.93 -14.96 -0.91
N VAL A 133 4.58 -13.67 -0.86
CA VAL A 133 4.95 -12.76 0.24
C VAL A 133 3.92 -12.91 1.38
N PRO A 134 4.31 -13.33 2.60
CA PRO A 134 3.38 -13.61 3.70
C PRO A 134 2.90 -12.33 4.38
N VAL A 135 2.11 -11.52 3.67
CA VAL A 135 1.59 -10.23 4.13
C VAL A 135 0.06 -10.22 4.14
N SER A 136 -0.53 -9.63 5.18
CA SER A 136 -1.99 -9.50 5.31
C SER A 136 -2.58 -8.56 4.26
N ASN A 137 -1.79 -7.64 3.72
CA ASN A 137 -2.19 -6.68 2.69
C ASN A 137 -1.26 -6.75 1.47
N PHE A 138 -1.81 -6.62 0.26
CA PHE A 138 -1.01 -6.67 -0.97
C PHE A 138 -0.12 -5.42 -1.14
N GLN A 139 -0.51 -4.28 -0.55
CA GLN A 139 0.23 -3.02 -0.65
C GLN A 139 1.67 -3.15 -0.10
N SER A 140 1.88 -3.99 0.92
CA SER A 140 3.21 -4.28 1.48
C SER A 140 4.15 -4.95 0.48
N ALA A 141 3.62 -5.70 -0.50
CA ALA A 141 4.42 -6.36 -1.53
C ALA A 141 4.92 -5.38 -2.61
N LEU A 142 4.30 -4.19 -2.71
CA LEU A 142 4.67 -3.17 -3.70
C LEU A 142 5.84 -2.29 -3.23
N VAL A 143 6.17 -2.35 -1.95
CA VAL A 143 7.16 -1.48 -1.30
C VAL A 143 8.54 -1.65 -1.97
N GLY A 144 9.11 -0.55 -2.44
CA GLY A 144 10.43 -0.53 -3.09
C GLY A 144 10.47 -1.18 -4.48
N LYS A 145 9.32 -1.53 -5.08
CA LYS A 145 9.26 -2.12 -6.44
C LYS A 145 8.89 -1.14 -7.55
N ALA A 146 8.47 0.08 -7.22
CA ALA A 146 8.00 1.07 -8.20
C ALA A 146 8.66 2.44 -8.00
N ALA A 147 9.39 2.92 -9.01
CA ALA A 147 9.97 4.27 -8.99
C ALA A 147 8.87 5.34 -8.93
N GLY A 148 9.06 6.35 -8.07
CA GLY A 148 8.13 7.47 -7.92
C GLY A 148 6.88 7.15 -7.11
N VAL A 149 6.82 5.97 -6.50
CA VAL A 149 5.72 5.55 -5.62
C VAL A 149 6.27 5.34 -4.22
N GLN A 150 5.90 6.24 -3.31
CA GLN A 150 6.23 6.11 -1.90
C GLN A 150 5.13 5.31 -1.20
N ILE A 151 5.50 4.27 -0.48
CA ILE A 151 4.57 3.45 0.32
C ILE A 151 5.09 3.43 1.75
N THR A 152 4.38 4.07 2.66
CA THR A 152 4.76 4.13 4.08
C THR A 152 3.81 3.27 4.89
N GLN A 153 4.35 2.32 5.65
CA GLN A 153 3.59 1.57 6.63
C GLN A 153 3.32 2.44 7.87
N THR A 154 2.05 2.65 8.23
CA THR A 154 1.72 3.45 9.42
C THR A 154 2.27 2.76 10.67
N ASN A 155 1.96 1.49 10.94
CA ASN A 155 2.56 0.73 12.04
C ASN A 155 2.45 -0.79 11.80
N GLY A 156 2.94 -1.58 12.75
CA GLY A 156 2.93 -3.05 12.72
C GLY A 156 1.63 -3.74 13.14
N LYS A 157 0.52 -3.01 13.33
CA LYS A 157 -0.79 -3.64 13.61
C LYS A 157 -1.33 -4.34 12.36
N VAL A 158 -2.06 -5.45 12.52
CA VAL A 158 -2.54 -6.27 11.38
C VAL A 158 -3.52 -5.52 10.48
N GLU A 159 -4.26 -4.56 11.03
CA GLU A 159 -5.13 -3.63 10.31
C GLU A 159 -4.45 -2.35 9.83
N GLY A 160 -3.17 -2.19 10.20
CA GLY A 160 -2.39 -0.97 9.99
C GLY A 160 -2.46 -0.49 8.54
N GLY A 161 -2.79 0.79 8.39
CA GLY A 161 -2.86 1.44 7.08
C GLY A 161 -1.51 1.50 6.39
N LEU A 162 -1.51 1.36 5.07
CA LEU A 162 -0.41 1.77 4.20
C LEU A 162 -0.81 3.03 3.47
N ASN A 163 0.06 4.02 3.48
CA ASN A 163 -0.14 5.25 2.73
C ASN A 163 0.67 5.19 1.44
N ILE A 164 -0.02 5.19 0.29
CA ILE A 164 0.60 5.24 -1.02
C ILE A 164 0.53 6.68 -1.52
N ARG A 165 1.67 7.23 -1.94
CA ARG A 165 1.77 8.53 -2.59
C ARG A 165 2.51 8.38 -3.91
N VAL A 166 1.91 8.87 -4.99
CA VAL A 166 2.50 8.84 -6.32
C VAL A 166 3.08 10.22 -6.63
N ARG A 167 4.43 10.31 -6.70
CA ARG A 167 5.19 11.53 -6.94
C ARG A 167 4.92 12.64 -5.93
N GLY A 168 4.94 12.25 -4.64
CA GLY A 168 4.75 13.16 -3.51
C GLY A 168 3.29 13.49 -3.20
N ALA A 169 3.08 14.34 -2.20
CA ALA A 169 1.76 14.84 -1.83
C ALA A 169 1.30 15.92 -2.80
N THR A 170 0.05 15.87 -3.20
CA THR A 170 -0.58 16.75 -4.20
C THR A 170 -1.55 17.76 -3.61
N SER A 171 -1.93 17.56 -2.34
CA SER A 171 -2.84 18.43 -1.61
C SER A 171 -2.40 18.55 -0.16
N ILE A 172 -2.85 19.62 0.50
CA ILE A 172 -2.65 19.88 1.92
C ILE A 172 -3.81 19.32 2.75
N SER A 173 -5.02 19.35 2.19
CA SER A 173 -6.28 19.15 2.92
C SER A 173 -7.30 18.28 2.17
N ALA A 174 -7.22 18.16 0.85
CA ALA A 174 -7.97 17.14 0.12
C ALA A 174 -7.28 15.77 0.25
N GLY A 175 -8.01 14.69 -0.08
CA GLY A 175 -7.44 13.34 -0.07
C GLY A 175 -6.17 13.25 -0.94
N THR A 176 -5.14 12.57 -0.43
CA THR A 176 -3.82 12.42 -1.07
C THR A 176 -3.50 10.98 -1.51
N GLN A 177 -4.37 10.02 -1.21
CA GLN A 177 -4.23 8.64 -1.69
C GLN A 177 -4.62 8.52 -3.17
N PRO A 178 -4.02 7.56 -3.91
CA PRO A 178 -4.40 7.28 -5.29
C PRO A 178 -5.81 6.67 -5.37
N LEU A 179 -6.39 6.72 -6.57
CA LEU A 179 -7.60 5.97 -6.86
C LEU A 179 -7.28 4.49 -7.03
N TYR A 180 -7.91 3.62 -6.24
CA TYR A 180 -7.81 2.17 -6.43
C TYR A 180 -8.92 1.67 -7.34
N VAL A 181 -8.56 0.92 -8.38
CA VAL A 181 -9.49 0.41 -9.39
C VAL A 181 -9.30 -1.10 -9.54
N LEU A 182 -10.25 -1.89 -9.04
CA LEU A 182 -10.23 -3.36 -9.15
C LEU A 182 -11.05 -3.81 -10.36
N ASP A 183 -10.43 -4.44 -11.35
CA ASP A 183 -11.10 -4.87 -12.59
C ASP A 183 -11.97 -3.77 -13.22
N GLY A 184 -11.50 -2.52 -13.22
CA GLY A 184 -12.24 -1.37 -13.74
C GLY A 184 -13.30 -0.78 -12.79
N ILE A 185 -13.40 -1.27 -11.54
CA ILE A 185 -14.27 -0.74 -10.49
C ILE A 185 -13.46 0.16 -9.56
N PRO A 186 -13.60 1.50 -9.63
CA PRO A 186 -13.22 2.42 -8.56
C PRO A 186 -13.74 1.95 -7.21
N LEU A 187 -12.86 1.70 -6.25
CA LEU A 187 -13.21 1.15 -4.95
C LEU A 187 -13.60 2.25 -3.95
N TYR A 188 -14.57 1.96 -3.09
CA TYR A 188 -14.71 2.71 -1.84
C TYR A 188 -13.51 2.42 -0.93
N ASN A 189 -12.85 3.47 -0.45
CA ASN A 189 -11.62 3.37 0.36
C ASN A 189 -11.61 4.38 1.53
N GLY A 190 -12.77 4.70 2.10
CA GLY A 190 -12.86 5.58 3.27
C GLY A 190 -12.43 4.88 4.56
N ASP A 191 -11.78 5.60 5.46
CA ASP A 191 -11.54 5.15 6.84
C ASP A 191 -12.85 5.23 7.65
N GLU A 192 -13.22 4.11 8.25
CA GLU A 192 -14.50 3.91 8.94
C GLU A 192 -14.33 3.55 10.43
N SER A 193 -13.10 3.68 10.93
CA SER A 193 -12.75 3.40 12.31
C SER A 193 -13.37 4.42 13.29
N ASN A 194 -13.85 3.94 14.45
CA ASN A 194 -14.33 4.79 15.54
C ASN A 194 -13.40 4.85 16.76
N ASN A 195 -12.26 4.16 16.76
CA ASN A 195 -11.33 4.13 17.90
C ASN A 195 -10.10 5.04 17.76
N GLY A 196 -10.06 5.85 16.70
CA GLY A 196 -8.98 6.81 16.41
C GLY A 196 -7.77 6.21 15.67
N ALA A 197 -7.64 4.89 15.55
CA ALA A 197 -6.64 4.25 14.68
C ALA A 197 -7.28 3.94 13.32
N PRO A 198 -6.73 4.34 12.16
CA PRO A 198 -7.34 4.04 10.86
C PRO A 198 -7.45 2.54 10.56
N THR A 199 -8.51 2.12 9.85
CA THR A 199 -8.63 0.76 9.32
C THR A 199 -8.46 0.76 7.81
N ASN A 200 -7.62 -0.14 7.28
CA ASN A 200 -7.39 -0.24 5.82
C ASN A 200 -8.52 -1.02 5.10
N PRO A 201 -9.34 -0.37 4.26
CA PRO A 201 -10.44 -1.05 3.54
C PRO A 201 -9.95 -2.08 2.51
N LEU A 202 -8.71 -1.95 2.03
CA LEU A 202 -8.09 -2.84 1.06
C LEU A 202 -7.64 -4.19 1.65
N LEU A 203 -7.71 -4.36 2.97
CA LEU A 203 -7.59 -5.67 3.61
C LEU A 203 -8.62 -6.68 3.10
N SER A 204 -9.69 -6.22 2.46
CA SER A 204 -10.71 -7.05 1.82
C SER A 204 -10.28 -7.72 0.50
N ILE A 205 -9.07 -7.44 -0.02
CA ILE A 205 -8.53 -7.99 -1.28
C ILE A 205 -7.39 -8.94 -0.95
N SER A 206 -7.42 -10.14 -1.53
CA SER A 206 -6.32 -11.10 -1.36
C SER A 206 -5.20 -10.84 -2.38
N PRO A 207 -3.92 -10.94 -1.99
CA PRO A 207 -2.81 -10.91 -2.95
C PRO A 207 -2.90 -12.02 -4.01
N ASN A 208 -3.32 -13.24 -3.61
CA ASN A 208 -3.23 -14.44 -4.46
C ASN A 208 -4.19 -14.45 -5.66
N GLU A 209 -5.16 -13.54 -5.69
CA GLU A 209 -6.15 -13.38 -6.77
C GLU A 209 -5.77 -12.29 -7.78
N ILE A 210 -4.64 -11.61 -7.59
CA ILE A 210 -4.12 -10.52 -8.42
C ILE A 210 -3.25 -11.11 -9.56
N GLU A 211 -3.53 -10.72 -10.80
CA GLU A 211 -2.69 -11.03 -11.97
C GLU A 211 -1.61 -9.97 -12.15
N SER A 212 -1.99 -8.70 -12.00
CA SER A 212 -1.10 -7.55 -12.13
C SER A 212 -1.62 -6.33 -11.39
N ILE A 213 -0.70 -5.44 -11.07
CA ILE A 213 -0.98 -4.09 -10.58
C ILE A 213 -0.30 -3.09 -11.48
N GLU A 214 -1.07 -2.19 -12.08
CA GLU A 214 -0.55 -1.07 -12.86
C GLU A 214 -0.70 0.24 -12.08
N ILE A 215 0.39 0.99 -11.92
CA ILE A 215 0.42 2.30 -11.26
C ILE A 215 0.61 3.39 -12.31
N LEU A 216 -0.44 4.19 -12.51
CA LEU A 216 -0.48 5.28 -13.47
C LEU A 216 0.06 6.55 -12.79
N LYS A 217 1.29 6.94 -13.17
CA LYS A 217 2.03 8.04 -12.51
C LYS A 217 1.90 9.37 -13.23
N ASP A 218 1.70 9.36 -14.54
CA ASP A 218 1.60 10.57 -15.33
C ASP A 218 0.15 11.05 -15.55
N ALA A 219 0.00 12.35 -15.79
CA ALA A 219 -1.34 12.92 -16.03
C ALA A 219 -1.98 12.37 -17.32
N SER A 220 -1.19 11.96 -18.32
CA SER A 220 -1.71 11.40 -19.57
C SER A 220 -2.37 10.03 -19.38
N SER A 221 -1.76 9.13 -18.58
CA SER A 221 -2.40 7.86 -18.22
C SER A 221 -3.58 8.06 -17.28
N ALA A 222 -3.43 8.88 -16.24
CA ALA A 222 -4.47 9.11 -15.23
C ALA A 222 -5.68 9.90 -15.76
N ALA A 223 -5.53 10.74 -16.80
CA ALA A 223 -6.60 11.57 -17.36
C ALA A 223 -7.83 10.78 -17.82
N ILE A 224 -7.69 9.49 -18.16
CA ILE A 224 -8.85 8.66 -18.51
C ILE A 224 -9.78 8.43 -17.32
N TYR A 225 -9.25 8.44 -16.09
CA TYR A 225 -10.00 8.42 -14.83
C TYR A 225 -10.35 9.83 -14.33
N GLY A 226 -9.85 10.86 -15.03
CA GLY A 226 -10.22 12.25 -14.88
C GLY A 226 -9.87 12.80 -13.51
N ALA A 227 -10.86 13.40 -12.87
CA ALA A 227 -10.67 14.16 -11.65
C ALA A 227 -10.50 13.34 -10.35
N ARG A 228 -10.32 12.03 -10.48
CA ARG A 228 -9.89 11.15 -9.39
C ARG A 228 -8.45 10.64 -9.60
N GLY A 229 -7.82 11.05 -10.70
CA GLY A 229 -6.47 10.59 -11.08
C GLY A 229 -5.33 11.53 -10.66
N ALA A 230 -5.60 12.69 -10.03
CA ALA A 230 -4.54 13.65 -9.68
C ALA A 230 -3.48 13.07 -8.72
N ASN A 231 -3.87 12.12 -7.87
CA ASN A 231 -2.98 11.44 -6.92
C ASN A 231 -2.36 10.16 -7.47
N GLY A 232 -2.53 9.90 -8.78
CA GLY A 232 -2.24 8.62 -9.42
C GLY A 232 -3.41 7.64 -9.33
N VAL A 233 -3.32 6.57 -10.12
CA VAL A 233 -4.33 5.48 -10.15
C VAL A 233 -3.61 4.15 -10.01
N VAL A 234 -4.08 3.31 -9.09
CA VAL A 234 -3.61 1.93 -8.91
C VAL A 234 -4.68 1.00 -9.47
N ILE A 235 -4.41 0.44 -10.65
CA ILE A 235 -5.27 -0.55 -11.30
C ILE A 235 -4.85 -1.93 -10.80
N ILE A 236 -5.80 -2.71 -10.34
CA ILE A 236 -5.62 -4.08 -9.87
C ILE A 236 -6.39 -4.97 -10.84
N THR A 237 -5.67 -5.80 -11.58
CA THR A 237 -6.26 -6.75 -12.54
C THR A 237 -6.23 -8.14 -11.92
N THR A 238 -7.36 -8.85 -12.01
CA THR A 238 -7.51 -10.15 -11.35
C THR A 238 -7.28 -11.31 -12.29
N LYS A 239 -6.86 -12.46 -11.75
CA LYS A 239 -6.58 -13.68 -12.53
C LYS A 239 -7.83 -14.11 -13.32
N THR A 240 -7.66 -14.46 -14.60
CA THR A 240 -8.76 -14.91 -15.48
C THR A 240 -8.54 -16.32 -16.00
N GLY A 241 -9.61 -16.94 -16.50
CA GLY A 241 -9.56 -18.28 -17.07
C GLY A 241 -8.74 -18.28 -18.37
N LYS A 242 -7.84 -19.25 -18.52
CA LYS A 242 -7.06 -19.45 -19.77
C LYS A 242 -7.70 -20.53 -20.64
N GLU A 243 -7.60 -20.38 -21.97
CA GLU A 243 -8.02 -21.44 -22.90
C GLU A 243 -7.05 -22.62 -22.82
N GLY A 244 -7.56 -23.85 -22.77
CA GLY A 244 -6.75 -25.06 -22.79
C GLY A 244 -7.05 -26.00 -21.64
N LYS A 245 -6.00 -26.68 -21.14
CA LYS A 245 -6.13 -27.62 -20.03
C LYS A 245 -6.57 -26.87 -18.78
N SER A 246 -7.53 -27.46 -18.06
CA SER A 246 -7.88 -26.98 -16.73
C SER A 246 -6.70 -27.19 -15.79
N GLU A 247 -6.31 -26.15 -15.06
CA GLU A 247 -5.29 -26.17 -14.02
C GLU A 247 -5.99 -25.98 -12.67
N PHE A 248 -5.63 -26.81 -11.70
CA PHE A 248 -6.00 -26.62 -10.30
C PHE A 248 -4.73 -26.33 -9.51
N SER A 249 -4.72 -25.24 -8.74
CA SER A 249 -3.58 -24.84 -7.91
C SER A 249 -3.99 -24.79 -6.45
N VAL A 250 -3.11 -25.25 -5.57
CA VAL A 250 -3.22 -25.14 -4.12
C VAL A 250 -1.94 -24.51 -3.59
N ASN A 251 -2.08 -23.50 -2.75
CA ASN A 251 -0.96 -22.86 -2.09
C ASN A 251 -1.24 -22.79 -0.59
N ILE A 252 -0.26 -23.20 0.22
CA ILE A 252 -0.35 -23.21 1.68
C ILE A 252 0.97 -22.67 2.22
N SER A 253 0.90 -21.72 3.14
CA SER A 253 2.09 -21.23 3.84
C SER A 253 1.80 -20.97 5.32
N HIS A 254 2.85 -21.08 6.13
CA HIS A 254 2.81 -20.78 7.55
C HIS A 254 4.11 -20.09 7.97
N GLY A 255 4.01 -19.06 8.80
CA GLY A 255 5.14 -18.31 9.27
C GLY A 255 4.99 -17.80 10.69
N SER A 256 6.12 -17.48 11.30
CA SER A 256 6.25 -16.87 12.63
C SER A 256 6.72 -15.42 12.50
N SER A 257 6.22 -14.55 13.37
CA SER A 257 6.49 -13.12 13.34
C SER A 257 6.97 -12.59 14.69
N GLU A 258 7.92 -11.67 14.66
CA GLU A 258 8.48 -10.94 15.81
C GLU A 258 8.65 -9.44 15.47
N PRO A 259 8.76 -8.51 16.45
CA PRO A 259 9.07 -7.11 16.15
C PRO A 259 10.44 -6.95 15.45
N THR A 260 10.56 -6.02 14.50
CA THR A 260 11.84 -5.73 13.81
C THR A 260 12.93 -5.27 14.77
N ASN A 261 12.55 -4.51 15.80
CA ASN A 261 13.43 -4.03 16.87
C ASN A 261 12.66 -3.89 18.19
N LYS A 262 13.42 -3.92 19.29
CA LYS A 262 12.98 -3.63 20.66
C LYS A 262 13.84 -2.51 21.22
N ARG A 263 13.31 -1.68 22.12
CA ARG A 263 14.07 -0.60 22.77
C ARG A 263 14.46 -1.02 24.18
N ASP A 264 15.62 -0.57 24.66
CA ASP A 264 16.07 -0.82 26.03
C ASP A 264 15.48 0.20 27.02
N TRP A 265 14.98 -0.32 28.15
CA TRP A 265 14.34 0.44 29.21
C TRP A 265 14.99 0.17 30.55
N LEU A 266 14.80 1.06 31.52
CA LEU A 266 15.31 0.83 32.87
C LEU A 266 14.65 -0.39 33.50
N ASN A 267 15.49 -1.26 34.07
CA ASN A 267 15.03 -2.27 35.00
C ASN A 267 14.73 -1.66 36.38
N SER A 268 14.16 -2.45 37.29
CA SER A 268 13.79 -2.00 38.64
C SER A 268 14.92 -1.32 39.40
N SER A 269 16.13 -1.88 39.39
CA SER A 269 17.26 -1.32 40.15
C SER A 269 17.71 0.02 39.58
N GLN A 270 17.81 0.12 38.25
CA GLN A 270 18.18 1.36 37.56
C GLN A 270 17.13 2.45 37.76
N TYR A 271 15.85 2.09 37.70
CA TYR A 271 14.75 3.00 37.96
C TYR A 271 14.80 3.56 39.39
N ILE A 272 14.96 2.69 40.40
CA ILE A 272 15.08 3.10 41.81
C ILE A 272 16.26 4.06 42.02
N GLU A 273 17.41 3.75 41.43
CA GLU A 273 18.62 4.58 41.54
C GLU A 273 18.41 5.95 40.89
N LEU A 274 17.97 5.98 39.64
CA LEU A 274 17.75 7.22 38.88
C LEU A 274 16.74 8.13 39.58
N PHE A 275 15.62 7.58 40.05
CA PHE A 275 14.56 8.38 40.65
C PHE A 275 14.88 8.86 42.07
N ARG A 276 15.69 8.11 42.84
CA ARG A 276 16.27 8.63 44.09
C ARG A 276 17.21 9.79 43.81
N GLU A 277 18.12 9.64 42.84
CA GLU A 277 19.00 10.74 42.44
C GLU A 277 18.21 11.96 41.96
N ALA A 278 17.20 11.76 41.11
CA ALA A 278 16.34 12.83 40.60
C ALA A 278 15.59 13.57 41.71
N ALA A 279 15.14 12.86 42.75
CA ALA A 279 14.53 13.47 43.92
C ALA A 279 15.52 14.34 44.70
N VAL A 280 16.76 13.86 44.92
CA VAL A 280 17.82 14.63 45.58
C VAL A 280 18.22 15.87 44.76
N ASN A 281 18.35 15.73 43.44
CA ASN A 281 18.65 16.84 42.53
C ASN A 281 17.54 17.89 42.49
N ALA A 282 16.32 17.56 42.92
CA ALA A 282 15.18 18.47 42.99
C ALA A 282 15.07 19.21 44.35
N VAL A 283 16.04 19.04 45.26
CA VAL A 283 16.10 19.82 46.51
C VAL A 283 16.39 21.29 46.19
N GLY A 284 15.57 22.18 46.75
CA GLY A 284 15.59 23.62 46.48
C GLY A 284 14.67 24.05 45.34
N SER A 285 14.16 23.12 44.52
CA SER A 285 13.10 23.39 43.53
C SER A 285 11.75 22.77 43.93
N SER A 286 11.73 21.46 44.15
CA SER A 286 10.52 20.66 44.41
C SER A 286 10.42 20.19 45.86
N PHE A 287 11.55 20.06 46.56
CA PHE A 287 11.65 19.62 47.96
C PHE A 287 12.50 20.59 48.79
N ASN A 288 12.26 20.66 50.10
CA ASN A 288 13.02 21.59 50.96
C ASN A 288 14.38 21.02 51.38
N ASP A 289 14.46 19.70 51.60
CA ASP A 289 15.68 19.00 51.97
C ASP A 289 15.72 17.56 51.43
N GLU A 290 16.89 16.93 51.52
CA GLU A 290 17.14 15.58 51.01
C GLU A 290 16.30 14.50 51.72
N ALA A 291 16.02 14.68 53.02
CA ALA A 291 15.26 13.69 53.78
C ALA A 291 13.78 13.68 53.35
N GLU A 292 13.20 14.85 53.09
CA GLU A 292 11.87 15.00 52.50
C GLU A 292 11.81 14.35 51.10
N ALA A 293 12.79 14.63 50.25
CA ALA A 293 12.84 14.10 48.88
C ALA A 293 12.91 12.56 48.84
N ILE A 294 13.81 11.98 49.65
CA ILE A 294 13.95 10.51 49.74
C ILE A 294 12.69 9.88 50.35
N ALA A 295 12.12 10.45 51.41
CA ALA A 295 10.90 9.91 52.00
C ALA A 295 9.73 9.91 51.01
N TYR A 296 9.60 10.97 50.20
CA TYR A 296 8.56 11.07 49.18
C TYR A 296 8.71 10.01 48.09
N ILE A 297 9.89 9.87 47.50
CA ILE A 297 10.09 8.92 46.40
C ILE A 297 9.98 7.47 46.88
N GLU A 298 10.41 7.16 48.10
CA GLU A 298 10.26 5.83 48.68
C GLU A 298 8.79 5.47 48.96
N ASP A 299 7.95 6.43 49.37
CA ASP A 299 6.50 6.23 49.49
C ASP A 299 5.86 5.94 48.14
N GLN A 300 6.30 6.63 47.08
CA GLN A 300 5.86 6.32 45.72
C GLN A 300 6.31 4.92 45.26
N PHE A 301 7.53 4.49 45.60
CA PHE A 301 7.96 3.12 45.32
C PHE A 301 7.13 2.09 46.10
N ASP A 302 6.78 2.35 47.36
CA ASP A 302 5.90 1.48 48.15
C ASP A 302 4.50 1.36 47.51
N PHE A 303 3.95 2.46 46.95
CA PHE A 303 2.72 2.43 46.15
C PHE A 303 2.88 1.61 44.85
N LEU A 304 3.90 1.91 44.05
CA LEU A 304 4.14 1.29 42.75
C LEU A 304 4.45 -0.20 42.87
N ALA A 305 5.12 -0.63 43.93
CA ALA A 305 5.42 -2.02 44.22
C ALA A 305 4.18 -2.84 44.64
N ALA A 306 3.04 -2.19 44.89
CA ALA A 306 1.74 -2.81 45.17
C ALA A 306 1.81 -3.93 46.25
N GLY A 307 2.54 -3.69 47.33
CA GLY A 307 2.69 -4.63 48.44
C GLY A 307 3.88 -5.60 48.32
N THR A 308 4.62 -5.56 47.22
CA THR A 308 5.92 -6.26 47.08
C THR A 308 7.07 -5.41 47.63
N ASP A 309 8.21 -6.04 47.94
CA ASP A 309 9.37 -5.34 48.51
C ASP A 309 10.36 -4.90 47.42
N TRP A 310 10.22 -3.65 46.96
CA TRP A 310 11.12 -3.07 45.96
C TRP A 310 12.58 -2.95 46.46
N ARG A 311 12.82 -2.92 47.78
CA ARG A 311 14.16 -2.74 48.36
C ARG A 311 15.08 -3.95 48.11
N ASN A 312 14.50 -5.11 47.81
CA ASN A 312 15.23 -6.32 47.43
C ASN A 312 15.09 -6.68 45.94
N ASN A 313 14.50 -5.80 45.13
CA ASN A 313 14.13 -6.04 43.72
C ASN A 313 13.21 -7.26 43.55
N ALA A 314 12.20 -7.43 44.41
CA ALA A 314 11.25 -8.55 44.34
C ALA A 314 10.54 -8.66 42.98
N VAL A 315 10.34 -7.52 42.30
CA VAL A 315 9.63 -7.40 41.02
C VAL A 315 10.51 -6.67 40.01
N ASN A 316 10.52 -7.17 38.78
CA ASN A 316 11.15 -6.55 37.60
C ASN A 316 10.31 -6.91 36.37
N THR A 317 9.12 -6.32 36.29
CA THR A 317 8.16 -6.55 35.21
C THR A 317 8.64 -5.89 33.92
N ASP A 318 8.99 -6.68 32.91
CA ASP A 318 9.23 -6.17 31.56
C ASP A 318 7.89 -5.95 30.84
N TRP A 319 7.40 -4.71 30.89
CA TRP A 319 6.14 -4.34 30.26
C TRP A 319 6.20 -4.40 28.73
N GLN A 320 7.38 -4.22 28.13
CA GLN A 320 7.55 -4.36 26.69
C GLN A 320 7.39 -5.81 26.25
N ASP A 321 7.97 -6.75 27.00
CA ASP A 321 7.83 -8.17 26.72
C ASP A 321 6.40 -8.67 26.91
N LEU A 322 5.65 -8.09 27.86
CA LEU A 322 4.22 -8.38 28.02
C LEU A 322 3.35 -7.81 26.90
N ALA A 323 3.71 -6.64 26.37
CA ALA A 323 2.99 -5.97 25.30
C ALA A 323 3.12 -6.71 23.97
N PHE A 324 4.33 -7.18 23.66
CA PHE A 324 4.59 -8.00 22.49
C PHE A 324 4.20 -9.47 22.70
N GLN A 325 4.01 -10.18 21.61
CA GLN A 325 3.79 -11.62 21.56
C GLN A 325 4.42 -12.19 20.29
N ASN A 326 4.65 -13.50 20.28
CA ASN A 326 5.01 -14.18 19.04
C ASN A 326 3.79 -14.21 18.11
N GLY A 327 3.91 -13.53 16.98
CA GLY A 327 2.91 -13.54 15.92
C GLY A 327 3.04 -14.77 15.04
N HIS A 328 1.99 -15.05 14.27
CA HIS A 328 2.05 -16.05 13.21
C HIS A 328 1.10 -15.69 12.08
N VAL A 329 1.44 -16.13 10.87
CA VAL A 329 0.64 -15.94 9.67
C VAL A 329 0.44 -17.29 9.00
N SER A 330 -0.79 -17.59 8.62
CA SER A 330 -1.15 -18.79 7.86
C SER A 330 -1.99 -18.38 6.67
N ASP A 331 -1.58 -18.82 5.48
CA ASP A 331 -2.30 -18.60 4.25
C ASP A 331 -2.61 -19.95 3.60
N ALA A 332 -3.85 -20.11 3.17
CA ALA A 332 -4.28 -21.26 2.39
C ALA A 332 -5.22 -20.78 1.28
N ASP A 333 -4.85 -21.06 0.04
CA ASP A 333 -5.67 -20.74 -1.12
C ASP A 333 -5.71 -21.89 -2.11
N PHE A 334 -6.78 -21.89 -2.89
CA PHE A 334 -6.91 -22.75 -4.05
C PHE A 334 -7.50 -21.97 -5.20
N SER A 335 -7.15 -22.35 -6.41
CA SER A 335 -7.74 -21.80 -7.62
C SER A 335 -7.92 -22.86 -8.70
N MET A 336 -8.91 -22.62 -9.55
CA MET A 336 -9.20 -23.41 -10.73
C MET A 336 -9.30 -22.46 -11.91
N SER A 337 -8.50 -22.70 -12.94
CA SER A 337 -8.52 -21.95 -14.20
C SER A 337 -8.76 -22.92 -15.35
N GLY A 338 -9.57 -22.52 -16.33
CA GLY A 338 -9.71 -23.30 -17.55
C GLY A 338 -10.78 -22.76 -18.48
N GLY A 339 -10.88 -23.37 -19.66
CA GLY A 339 -11.83 -22.92 -20.66
C GLY A 339 -11.56 -23.49 -22.04
N ASN A 340 -12.47 -23.17 -22.96
CA ASN A 340 -12.32 -23.42 -24.38
C ASN A 340 -12.39 -22.10 -25.16
N ALA A 341 -12.24 -22.13 -26.48
CA ALA A 341 -12.30 -20.96 -27.36
C ALA A 341 -13.51 -20.02 -27.13
N LYS A 342 -14.63 -20.52 -26.60
CA LYS A 342 -15.84 -19.74 -26.32
C LYS A 342 -15.98 -19.30 -24.89
N THR A 343 -15.53 -20.09 -23.91
CA THR A 343 -15.78 -19.83 -22.49
C THR A 343 -14.51 -20.00 -21.70
N SER A 344 -14.13 -18.98 -20.93
CA SER A 344 -13.09 -19.09 -19.91
C SER A 344 -13.69 -18.83 -18.53
N ILE A 345 -13.22 -19.62 -17.55
CA ILE A 345 -13.70 -19.61 -16.17
C ILE A 345 -12.49 -19.63 -15.24
N PHE A 346 -12.54 -18.79 -14.23
CA PHE A 346 -11.63 -18.80 -13.09
C PHE A 346 -12.45 -18.82 -11.80
N PHE A 347 -12.05 -19.65 -10.85
CA PHE A 347 -12.61 -19.73 -9.51
C PHE A 347 -11.48 -19.79 -8.50
N ALA A 348 -11.57 -19.02 -7.41
CA ALA A 348 -10.58 -19.07 -6.34
C ALA A 348 -11.23 -18.89 -4.97
N GLY A 349 -10.62 -19.49 -3.96
CA GLY A 349 -10.93 -19.28 -2.55
C GLY A 349 -9.64 -19.13 -1.75
N SER A 350 -9.64 -18.24 -0.75
CA SER A 350 -8.50 -18.07 0.16
C SER A 350 -8.93 -17.83 1.60
N LEU A 351 -8.10 -18.31 2.52
CA LEU A 351 -8.16 -18.08 3.95
C LEU A 351 -6.80 -17.54 4.41
N ASN A 352 -6.81 -16.41 5.10
CA ASN A 352 -5.66 -15.86 5.80
C ASN A 352 -6.00 -15.76 7.30
N GLU A 353 -5.09 -16.23 8.14
CA GLU A 353 -5.14 -16.07 9.60
C GLU A 353 -3.81 -15.45 10.05
N THR A 354 -3.86 -14.22 10.55
CA THR A 354 -2.68 -13.46 10.99
C THR A 354 -2.88 -13.03 12.44
N ARG A 355 -2.09 -13.60 13.35
CA ARG A 355 -1.94 -13.10 14.72
C ARG A 355 -0.78 -12.11 14.76
N GLY A 356 -1.07 -10.87 15.12
CA GLY A 356 -0.09 -9.78 15.18
C GLY A 356 0.96 -9.98 16.27
N ILE A 357 2.06 -9.24 16.15
CA ILE A 357 3.16 -9.24 17.13
C ILE A 357 2.82 -8.47 18.41
N ILE A 358 1.75 -7.68 18.40
CA ILE A 358 1.21 -7.01 19.59
C ILE A 358 0.01 -7.77 20.10
N ARG A 359 -0.08 -7.89 21.43
CA ARG A 359 -1.12 -8.64 22.12
C ARG A 359 -2.52 -8.08 21.84
N GLY A 360 -3.50 -8.97 21.69
CA GLY A 360 -4.90 -8.61 21.41
C GLY A 360 -5.19 -8.17 19.97
N ASN A 361 -4.21 -8.26 19.05
CA ASN A 361 -4.36 -7.83 17.67
C ASN A 361 -4.29 -9.00 16.68
N GLU A 362 -5.41 -9.34 16.05
CA GLU A 362 -5.56 -10.51 15.17
C GLU A 362 -6.44 -10.20 13.96
N LEU A 363 -6.18 -10.87 12.85
CA LEU A 363 -6.95 -10.74 11.61
C LEU A 363 -7.23 -12.12 11.03
N ARG A 364 -8.48 -12.33 10.61
CA ARG A 364 -8.88 -13.49 9.81
C ARG A 364 -9.68 -13.04 8.60
N ARG A 365 -9.26 -13.48 7.41
CA ARG A 365 -9.89 -13.11 6.15
C ARG A 365 -10.27 -14.34 5.33
N PHE A 366 -11.50 -14.36 4.85
CA PHE A 366 -11.99 -15.28 3.84
C PHE A 366 -12.30 -14.53 2.55
N ASN A 367 -11.88 -15.05 1.40
CA ASN A 367 -12.25 -14.53 0.09
C ASN A 367 -12.72 -15.64 -0.84
N GLY A 368 -13.67 -15.30 -1.72
CA GLY A 368 -14.05 -16.10 -2.87
C GLY A 368 -14.19 -15.23 -4.11
N ARG A 369 -13.65 -15.69 -5.24
CA ARG A 369 -13.73 -15.00 -6.54
C ARG A 369 -14.17 -15.94 -7.65
N THR A 370 -14.92 -15.40 -8.60
CA THR A 370 -15.33 -16.06 -9.83
C THR A 370 -15.28 -15.08 -10.99
N ASN A 371 -14.51 -15.42 -12.03
CA ASN A 371 -14.43 -14.65 -13.27
C ASN A 371 -14.87 -15.56 -14.43
N ILE A 372 -15.81 -15.08 -15.25
CA ILE A 372 -16.38 -15.82 -16.37
C ILE A 372 -16.37 -14.91 -17.58
N ASN A 373 -15.88 -15.40 -18.72
CA ASN A 373 -16.01 -14.72 -20.00
C ASN A 373 -16.58 -15.69 -21.04
N HIS A 374 -17.59 -15.26 -21.80
CA HIS A 374 -18.29 -16.08 -22.79
C HIS A 374 -18.50 -15.33 -24.10
N LYS A 375 -17.93 -15.89 -25.18
CA LYS A 375 -18.13 -15.47 -26.57
C LYS A 375 -19.34 -16.20 -27.16
N PHE A 376 -20.48 -15.50 -27.22
CA PHE A 376 -21.70 -16.00 -27.87
C PHE A 376 -21.54 -16.10 -29.40
N SER A 377 -20.74 -15.19 -29.97
CA SER A 377 -20.31 -15.19 -31.37
C SER A 377 -18.98 -14.44 -31.50
N GLU A 378 -18.36 -14.44 -32.69
CA GLU A 378 -17.16 -13.63 -32.95
C GLU A 378 -17.36 -12.14 -32.69
N ARG A 379 -18.61 -11.66 -32.76
CA ARG A 379 -18.98 -10.25 -32.58
C ARG A 379 -19.60 -9.93 -31.23
N PHE A 380 -19.83 -10.92 -30.37
CA PHE A 380 -20.55 -10.69 -29.13
C PHE A 380 -19.95 -11.48 -27.97
N ASN A 381 -19.46 -10.74 -26.99
CA ASN A 381 -18.83 -11.26 -25.79
C ASN A 381 -19.46 -10.64 -24.54
N ILE A 382 -19.65 -11.46 -23.51
CA ILE A 382 -20.09 -11.03 -22.18
C ILE A 382 -19.13 -11.62 -21.15
N GLY A 383 -18.76 -10.82 -20.15
CA GLY A 383 -18.04 -11.29 -18.99
C GLY A 383 -18.66 -10.84 -17.67
N MET A 384 -18.30 -11.55 -16.61
CA MET A 384 -18.69 -11.27 -15.23
C MET A 384 -17.50 -11.55 -14.31
N ASN A 385 -17.16 -10.57 -13.49
CA ASN A 385 -16.20 -10.69 -12.39
C ASN A 385 -16.97 -10.51 -11.09
N LEU A 386 -16.87 -11.47 -10.18
CA LEU A 386 -17.56 -11.43 -8.89
C LEU A 386 -16.60 -11.84 -7.79
N SER A 387 -16.54 -11.08 -6.71
CA SER A 387 -15.84 -11.48 -5.50
C SER A 387 -16.61 -11.11 -4.24
N TYR A 388 -16.40 -11.92 -3.21
CA TYR A 388 -16.91 -11.72 -1.86
C TYR A 388 -15.76 -11.90 -0.88
N SER A 389 -15.66 -11.01 0.09
CA SER A 389 -14.72 -11.15 1.19
C SER A 389 -15.36 -10.84 2.54
N ARG A 390 -14.82 -11.48 3.57
CA ARG A 390 -15.12 -11.21 4.96
C ARG A 390 -13.81 -11.18 5.75
N THR A 391 -13.55 -10.06 6.40
CA THR A 391 -12.38 -9.85 7.26
C THR A 391 -12.87 -9.57 8.67
N ASP A 392 -12.54 -10.46 9.61
CA ASP A 392 -12.74 -10.26 11.04
C ASP A 392 -11.41 -9.75 11.63
N ILE A 393 -11.44 -8.67 12.41
CA ILE A 393 -10.25 -8.04 13.01
C ILE A 393 -10.53 -7.84 14.50
N ASP A 394 -9.63 -8.36 15.35
CA ASP A 394 -9.58 -8.02 16.77
C ASP A 394 -8.62 -6.84 16.93
N ARG A 395 -9.17 -5.72 17.38
CA ARG A 395 -8.50 -4.41 17.38
C ARG A 395 -8.06 -4.04 18.79
N ILE A 396 -6.95 -3.32 18.83
CA ILE A 396 -6.47 -2.64 20.03
C ILE A 396 -6.68 -1.13 19.89
N ALA A 397 -6.50 -0.41 20.99
CA ALA A 397 -6.60 1.04 20.98
C ALA A 397 -5.52 1.69 20.09
N ASN A 398 -5.74 2.95 19.70
CA ASN A 398 -4.73 3.74 19.01
C ASN A 398 -3.47 3.94 19.88
N ASP A 399 -2.40 4.41 19.27
CA ASP A 399 -1.07 4.54 19.85
C ASP A 399 -1.01 5.51 21.06
N ASN A 400 -1.94 6.46 21.16
CA ASN A 400 -2.04 7.43 22.25
C ASN A 400 -3.21 7.13 23.19
N ALA A 401 -3.35 5.86 23.61
CA ALA A 401 -4.34 5.42 24.56
C ALA A 401 -3.68 4.55 25.64
N PHE A 402 -3.89 4.86 26.93
CA PHE A 402 -3.20 4.18 28.04
C PHE A 402 -3.43 2.65 28.09
N VAL A 403 -4.52 2.17 27.49
CA VAL A 403 -4.84 0.75 27.38
C VAL A 403 -4.22 0.07 26.15
N ASN A 404 -3.47 0.81 25.32
CA ASN A 404 -2.65 0.23 24.27
C ASN A 404 -1.49 -0.53 24.92
N PRO A 405 -1.24 -1.80 24.55
CA PRO A 405 -0.17 -2.58 25.15
C PRO A 405 1.20 -1.89 25.10
N LEU A 406 1.55 -1.21 24.00
CA LEU A 406 2.87 -0.59 23.86
C LEU A 406 3.03 0.68 24.69
N GLN A 407 1.94 1.38 25.03
CA GLN A 407 2.00 2.49 25.98
C GLN A 407 2.19 2.00 27.43
N GLY A 408 1.88 0.73 27.70
CA GLY A 408 2.16 0.07 28.98
C GLY A 408 3.63 0.10 29.40
N ILE A 409 4.56 0.36 28.47
CA ILE A 409 6.00 0.51 28.77
C ILE A 409 6.30 1.72 29.65
N ALA A 410 5.41 2.74 29.67
CA ALA A 410 5.52 3.85 30.60
C ALA A 410 5.42 3.41 32.08
N GLN A 411 4.93 2.20 32.35
CA GLN A 411 4.90 1.64 33.70
C GLN A 411 6.31 1.26 34.17
N PRO A 412 6.66 1.56 35.43
CA PRO A 412 7.96 1.19 35.97
C PRO A 412 8.05 -0.32 36.24
N HIS A 413 9.24 -0.89 36.08
CA HIS A 413 9.46 -2.34 36.24
C HIS A 413 9.29 -2.82 37.69
N ILE A 414 9.30 -1.90 38.67
CA ILE A 414 8.97 -2.22 40.07
C ILE A 414 7.49 -2.56 40.27
N SER A 415 6.61 -2.22 39.31
CA SER A 415 5.19 -2.51 39.38
C SER A 415 4.87 -3.93 38.90
N PRO A 416 4.23 -4.78 39.73
CA PRO A 416 3.83 -6.12 39.29
C PRO A 416 2.67 -6.03 38.30
N ALA A 417 2.75 -6.78 37.19
CA ALA A 417 1.67 -6.86 36.21
C ALA A 417 0.45 -7.67 36.69
N TYR A 418 0.66 -8.61 37.61
CA TYR A 418 -0.37 -9.49 38.15
C TYR A 418 -0.31 -9.49 39.68
N ASN A 419 -1.46 -9.71 40.31
CA ASN A 419 -1.57 -9.99 41.75
C ASN A 419 -1.18 -11.45 42.05
N GLU A 420 -1.05 -11.81 43.33
CA GLU A 420 -0.71 -13.18 43.75
C GLU A 420 -1.70 -14.26 43.27
N ASP A 421 -2.96 -13.87 43.03
CA ASP A 421 -4.01 -14.77 42.52
C ASP A 421 -4.01 -14.93 40.99
N GLY A 422 -3.13 -14.22 40.28
CA GLY A 422 -3.00 -14.23 38.83
C GLY A 422 -3.87 -13.23 38.08
N SER A 423 -4.73 -12.47 38.77
CA SER A 423 -5.48 -11.37 38.15
C SER A 423 -4.57 -10.18 37.80
N PRO A 424 -4.85 -9.40 36.75
CA PRO A 424 -4.10 -8.18 36.45
C PRO A 424 -4.11 -7.20 37.62
N ASN A 425 -2.94 -6.62 37.92
CA ASN A 425 -2.83 -5.59 38.95
C ASN A 425 -3.50 -4.30 38.47
N ALA A 426 -4.46 -3.79 39.24
CA ALA A 426 -5.16 -2.53 38.97
C ALA A 426 -4.52 -1.30 39.63
N ASN A 427 -3.53 -1.50 40.51
CA ASN A 427 -2.85 -0.45 41.27
C ASN A 427 -1.47 -0.19 40.64
N THR A 428 -1.48 0.37 39.43
CA THR A 428 -0.31 0.78 38.65
C THR A 428 -0.39 2.27 38.35
N ILE A 429 0.71 2.92 37.90
CA ILE A 429 0.70 4.38 37.68
C ILE A 429 -0.32 4.82 36.63
N TYR A 430 -0.38 4.09 35.52
CA TYR A 430 -1.48 4.14 34.56
C TYR A 430 -2.30 2.86 34.67
N PRO A 431 -3.49 2.76 34.07
CA PRO A 431 -4.18 1.49 34.04
C PRO A 431 -3.36 0.43 33.31
N ASN A 432 -3.26 -0.73 33.94
CA ASN A 432 -2.65 -1.91 33.34
C ASN A 432 -3.47 -2.37 32.13
N PHE A 433 -2.87 -2.37 30.94
CA PHE A 433 -3.56 -2.74 29.70
C PHE A 433 -4.12 -4.19 29.72
N LEU A 434 -3.57 -5.07 30.56
CA LEU A 434 -4.06 -6.43 30.74
C LEU A 434 -5.50 -6.47 31.29
N LEU A 435 -5.91 -5.44 32.05
CA LEU A 435 -7.32 -5.32 32.47
C LEU A 435 -8.25 -5.10 31.28
N GLN A 436 -7.81 -4.34 30.28
CA GLN A 436 -8.57 -4.14 29.04
C GLN A 436 -8.62 -5.45 28.24
N GLU A 437 -7.49 -6.15 28.11
CA GLU A 437 -7.43 -7.44 27.40
C GLU A 437 -8.38 -8.48 28.01
N GLU A 438 -8.46 -8.56 29.34
CA GLU A 438 -9.29 -9.55 30.02
C GLU A 438 -10.79 -9.17 30.05
N ASN A 439 -11.11 -7.88 30.19
CA ASN A 439 -12.46 -7.42 30.48
C ASN A 439 -13.13 -6.65 29.32
N ALA A 440 -12.50 -6.58 28.15
CA ALA A 440 -13.03 -5.84 27.01
C ALA A 440 -12.64 -6.48 25.67
N PHE A 441 -13.35 -6.12 24.61
CA PHE A 441 -12.94 -6.42 23.23
C PHE A 441 -13.35 -5.29 22.30
N TYR A 442 -12.61 -5.14 21.21
CA TYR A 442 -13.00 -4.30 20.08
C TYR A 442 -12.89 -5.12 18.80
N LYS A 443 -14.03 -5.45 18.20
CA LYS A 443 -14.10 -6.31 17.02
C LYS A 443 -14.62 -5.53 15.82
N THR A 444 -13.86 -5.55 14.73
CA THR A 444 -14.27 -4.97 13.46
C THR A 444 -14.50 -6.08 12.44
N ILE A 445 -15.66 -6.07 11.78
CA ILE A 445 -15.99 -7.03 10.72
C ILE A 445 -16.25 -6.26 9.43
N ILE A 446 -15.43 -6.51 8.42
CA ILE A 446 -15.58 -5.96 7.07
C ILE A 446 -16.13 -7.05 6.16
N LYS A 447 -17.17 -6.73 5.40
CA LYS A 447 -17.71 -7.57 4.33
C LYS A 447 -17.70 -6.75 3.05
N ARG A 448 -17.19 -7.33 1.96
CA ARG A 448 -17.16 -6.66 0.67
C ARG A 448 -17.71 -7.54 -0.44
N VAL A 449 -18.52 -6.95 -1.32
CA VAL A 449 -18.97 -7.57 -2.57
C VAL A 449 -18.54 -6.68 -3.72
N ASN A 450 -17.73 -7.22 -4.63
CA ASN A 450 -17.35 -6.53 -5.86
C ASN A 450 -17.88 -7.33 -7.04
N GLY A 451 -18.72 -6.70 -7.86
CA GLY A 451 -19.32 -7.32 -9.02
C GLY A 451 -19.22 -6.42 -10.24
N ARG A 452 -18.73 -6.93 -11.36
CA ARG A 452 -18.75 -6.27 -12.66
C ARG A 452 -19.31 -7.21 -13.70
N THR A 453 -20.31 -6.76 -14.44
CA THR A 453 -20.80 -7.41 -15.65
C THR A 453 -20.51 -6.50 -16.82
N PHE A 454 -19.90 -7.04 -17.87
CA PHE A 454 -19.52 -6.29 -19.05
C PHE A 454 -19.85 -7.04 -20.32
N GLY A 455 -20.01 -6.32 -21.41
CA GLY A 455 -20.15 -6.91 -22.72
C GLY A 455 -19.76 -5.96 -23.84
N ASP A 456 -19.26 -6.54 -24.91
CA ASP A 456 -18.88 -5.85 -26.12
C ASP A 456 -19.56 -6.49 -27.33
N TYR A 457 -20.05 -5.63 -28.22
CA TYR A 457 -20.65 -6.02 -29.49
C TYR A 457 -19.97 -5.30 -30.64
N GLU A 458 -19.40 -6.06 -31.57
CA GLU A 458 -18.76 -5.54 -32.78
C GLU A 458 -19.84 -5.20 -33.82
N ILE A 459 -20.09 -3.90 -34.00
CA ILE A 459 -21.09 -3.38 -34.93
C ILE A 459 -20.59 -3.48 -36.37
N LEU A 460 -19.34 -3.05 -36.57
CA LEU A 460 -18.59 -3.09 -37.82
C LEU A 460 -17.17 -3.53 -37.51
N ASP A 461 -16.44 -4.02 -38.52
CA ASP A 461 -15.05 -4.44 -38.36
C ASP A 461 -14.19 -3.35 -37.70
N GLY A 462 -13.71 -3.63 -36.50
CA GLY A 462 -12.94 -2.71 -35.65
C GLY A 462 -13.77 -1.77 -34.77
N LEU A 463 -15.09 -1.60 -35.00
CA LEU A 463 -15.98 -0.74 -34.20
C LEU A 463 -16.85 -1.56 -33.24
N LYS A 464 -16.64 -1.36 -31.94
CA LYS A 464 -17.38 -2.02 -30.88
C LYS A 464 -18.19 -1.04 -30.04
N ILE A 465 -19.35 -1.48 -29.58
CA ILE A 465 -20.05 -0.86 -28.45
C ILE A 465 -19.78 -1.69 -27.21
N ASN A 466 -19.42 -1.02 -26.13
CA ASN A 466 -19.06 -1.62 -24.86
C ASN A 466 -20.03 -1.11 -23.79
N GLY A 467 -20.51 -2.01 -22.95
CA GLY A 467 -21.33 -1.70 -21.79
C GLY A 467 -20.74 -2.34 -20.53
N ASN A 468 -20.66 -1.59 -19.45
CA ASN A 468 -20.30 -2.12 -18.13
C ASN A 468 -21.29 -1.67 -17.07
N PHE A 469 -21.63 -2.60 -16.19
CA PHE A 469 -22.26 -2.34 -14.91
C PHE A 469 -21.32 -2.88 -13.82
N ALA A 470 -20.94 -2.02 -12.88
CA ALA A 470 -20.11 -2.39 -11.74
C ALA A 470 -20.77 -1.97 -10.43
N TYR A 471 -20.54 -2.75 -9.38
CA TYR A 471 -21.10 -2.58 -8.05
C TYR A 471 -20.07 -2.98 -7.00
N ASP A 472 -19.82 -2.08 -6.06
CA ASP A 472 -18.97 -2.27 -4.88
C ASP A 472 -19.82 -1.98 -3.65
N LEU A 473 -20.00 -3.00 -2.81
CA LEU A 473 -20.66 -2.90 -1.51
C LEU A 473 -19.60 -3.12 -0.44
N TYR A 474 -19.34 -2.09 0.36
CA TYR A 474 -18.50 -2.13 1.54
C TYR A 474 -19.37 -2.03 2.79
N TYR A 475 -19.31 -3.04 3.64
CA TYR A 475 -20.07 -3.09 4.89
C TYR A 475 -19.12 -3.35 6.05
N GLN A 476 -19.04 -2.43 7.00
CA GLN A 476 -18.22 -2.56 8.21
C GLN A 476 -19.10 -2.51 9.45
N THR A 477 -18.86 -3.39 10.41
CA THR A 477 -19.38 -3.24 11.78
C THR A 477 -18.23 -3.11 12.75
N GLU A 478 -18.45 -2.35 13.82
CA GLU A 478 -17.54 -2.31 14.96
C GLU A 478 -18.35 -2.56 16.23
N ASP A 479 -17.94 -3.57 16.99
CA ASP A 479 -18.52 -3.92 18.28
C ASP A 479 -17.42 -3.77 19.34
N ASN A 480 -17.59 -2.82 20.25
CA ASN A 480 -16.69 -2.56 21.36
C ASN A 480 -17.44 -2.77 22.67
N PHE A 481 -16.98 -3.69 23.50
CA PHE A 481 -17.52 -3.92 24.84
C PHE A 481 -16.43 -3.64 25.86
N THR A 482 -16.76 -2.84 26.88
CA THR A 482 -15.93 -2.64 28.06
C THR A 482 -16.68 -3.10 29.31
N GLY A 483 -16.18 -4.14 29.97
CA GLY A 483 -16.76 -4.71 31.18
C GLY A 483 -16.59 -3.80 32.40
N ARG A 484 -17.22 -4.17 33.52
CA ARG A 484 -17.21 -3.35 34.75
C ARG A 484 -15.82 -3.20 35.38
N ASN A 485 -14.94 -4.17 35.12
CA ASN A 485 -13.59 -4.22 35.64
C ASN A 485 -12.55 -3.70 34.61
N ALA A 486 -13.00 -3.27 33.42
CA ALA A 486 -12.11 -2.66 32.44
C ALA A 486 -11.63 -1.27 32.95
N PRO A 487 -10.46 -0.80 32.49
CA PRO A 487 -9.97 0.53 32.81
C PRO A 487 -10.96 1.64 32.50
N PHE A 488 -10.93 2.71 33.30
CA PHE A 488 -11.74 3.93 33.13
C PHE A 488 -13.27 3.74 33.19
N GLN A 489 -13.76 2.54 33.55
CA GLN A 489 -15.19 2.27 33.57
C GLN A 489 -15.86 2.93 34.79
N SER A 490 -16.78 3.87 34.55
CA SER A 490 -17.57 4.56 35.59
C SER A 490 -19.02 4.07 35.70
N THR A 491 -19.38 3.02 34.95
CA THR A 491 -20.72 2.41 34.92
C THR A 491 -20.59 0.89 35.07
N ASN A 492 -21.70 0.14 35.14
CA ASN A 492 -21.65 -1.33 35.18
C ASN A 492 -21.40 -1.93 33.78
N GLY A 493 -20.36 -1.48 33.07
CA GLY A 493 -20.02 -1.85 31.69
C GLY A 493 -20.68 -0.98 30.61
N GLU A 494 -20.11 -0.99 29.40
CA GLU A 494 -20.55 -0.23 28.23
C GLU A 494 -20.37 -1.05 26.94
N VAL A 495 -21.30 -0.89 25.99
CA VAL A 495 -21.17 -1.35 24.60
C VAL A 495 -21.28 -0.15 23.67
N PHE A 496 -20.37 -0.05 22.72
CA PHE A 496 -20.52 0.75 21.52
C PHE A 496 -20.62 -0.20 20.31
N ALA A 497 -21.72 -0.11 19.57
CA ALA A 497 -21.91 -0.85 18.33
C ALA A 497 -22.15 0.13 17.18
N SER A 498 -21.47 -0.06 16.06
CA SER A 498 -21.65 0.75 14.85
C SER A 498 -21.71 -0.10 13.59
N SER A 499 -22.34 0.46 12.56
CA SER A 499 -22.30 -0.10 11.23
C SER A 499 -22.20 0.99 10.16
N VAL A 500 -21.44 0.69 9.12
CA VAL A 500 -21.29 1.49 7.92
C VAL A 500 -21.70 0.63 6.74
N ASN A 501 -22.55 1.20 5.88
CA ASN A 501 -22.87 0.65 4.58
C ASN A 501 -22.51 1.70 3.52
N ALA A 502 -21.50 1.40 2.71
CA ALA A 502 -21.11 2.19 1.56
C ALA A 502 -21.37 1.40 0.27
N GLU A 503 -22.21 1.96 -0.59
CA GLU A 503 -22.56 1.40 -1.90
C GLU A 503 -22.03 2.32 -2.98
N ASN A 504 -21.29 1.76 -3.93
CA ASN A 504 -20.81 2.46 -5.11
C ASN A 504 -21.22 1.66 -6.36
N TYR A 505 -21.95 2.29 -7.27
CA TYR A 505 -22.32 1.66 -8.54
C TYR A 505 -21.93 2.54 -9.72
N ILE A 506 -21.51 1.87 -10.79
CA ILE A 506 -20.95 2.50 -11.97
C ILE A 506 -21.61 1.93 -13.21
N VAL A 507 -22.08 2.82 -14.07
CA VAL A 507 -22.66 2.48 -15.37
C VAL A 507 -21.86 3.22 -16.42
N SER A 508 -21.24 2.47 -17.33
CA SER A 508 -20.48 3.07 -18.44
C SER A 508 -20.94 2.47 -19.77
N GLY A 509 -21.02 3.33 -20.78
CA GLY A 509 -21.28 2.93 -22.16
C GLY A 509 -20.36 3.71 -23.09
N PHE A 510 -19.61 3.01 -23.93
CA PHE A 510 -18.63 3.64 -24.82
C PHE A 510 -18.47 2.89 -26.14
N LEU A 511 -18.05 3.64 -27.15
CA LEU A 511 -17.63 3.11 -28.44
C LEU A 511 -16.12 2.99 -28.45
N SER A 512 -15.59 1.89 -28.98
CA SER A 512 -14.18 1.73 -29.28
C SER A 512 -14.02 1.41 -30.77
N TYR A 513 -13.04 2.04 -31.42
CA TYR A 513 -12.73 1.83 -32.82
C TYR A 513 -11.24 1.58 -32.98
N ASP A 514 -10.85 0.38 -33.36
CA ASP A 514 -9.47 -0.03 -33.60
C ASP A 514 -9.30 -0.41 -35.07
N LYS A 515 -8.44 0.32 -35.80
CA LYS A 515 -8.24 0.09 -37.23
C LYS A 515 -6.80 0.25 -37.68
N GLN A 516 -6.33 -0.74 -38.41
CA GLN A 516 -5.13 -0.66 -39.23
C GLN A 516 -5.46 0.05 -40.57
N LEU A 517 -4.86 1.21 -40.81
CA LEU A 517 -5.04 2.05 -42.00
C LEU A 517 -3.83 1.90 -42.93
N GLY A 518 -3.88 0.89 -43.80
CA GLY A 518 -2.71 0.48 -44.60
C GLY A 518 -1.64 -0.21 -43.74
N ASP A 519 -0.43 -0.40 -44.26
CA ASP A 519 0.55 -1.25 -43.58
C ASP A 519 1.23 -0.56 -42.38
N LEU A 520 1.19 0.77 -42.32
CA LEU A 520 2.00 1.56 -41.38
C LEU A 520 1.21 2.39 -40.39
N ASN A 521 -0.12 2.44 -40.42
CA ASN A 521 -0.87 3.33 -39.52
C ASN A 521 -1.85 2.52 -38.68
N THR A 522 -1.81 2.69 -37.37
CA THR A 522 -2.79 2.12 -36.45
C THR A 522 -3.51 3.25 -35.72
N LEU A 523 -4.84 3.24 -35.77
CA LEU A 523 -5.68 4.23 -35.12
C LEU A 523 -6.61 3.53 -34.13
N SER A 524 -6.57 3.96 -32.87
CA SER A 524 -7.51 3.52 -31.84
C SER A 524 -8.23 4.72 -31.24
N ILE A 525 -9.56 4.68 -31.20
CA ILE A 525 -10.41 5.74 -30.66
C ILE A 525 -11.38 5.13 -29.65
N VAL A 526 -11.53 5.77 -28.50
CA VAL A 526 -12.55 5.46 -27.50
C VAL A 526 -13.33 6.72 -27.18
N ALA A 527 -14.65 6.64 -27.12
CA ALA A 527 -15.50 7.74 -26.67
C ALA A 527 -16.74 7.23 -25.96
N GLY A 528 -17.08 7.82 -24.83
CA GLY A 528 -18.21 7.35 -24.03
C GLY A 528 -18.59 8.21 -22.86
N THR A 529 -19.45 7.62 -22.03
CA THR A 529 -19.99 8.23 -20.82
C THR A 529 -19.91 7.27 -19.65
N GLU A 530 -19.77 7.83 -18.46
CA GLU A 530 -19.79 7.10 -17.20
C GLU A 530 -20.61 7.85 -16.15
N LEU A 531 -21.43 7.11 -15.41
CA LEU A 531 -22.10 7.56 -14.20
C LEU A 531 -21.53 6.76 -13.04
N ASN A 532 -21.18 7.45 -11.96
CA ASN A 532 -20.86 6.84 -10.67
C ASN A 532 -21.74 7.50 -9.60
N GLU A 533 -22.32 6.70 -8.70
CA GLU A 533 -22.93 7.20 -7.48
C GLU A 533 -22.43 6.40 -6.29
N THR A 534 -22.00 7.12 -5.26
CA THR A 534 -21.60 6.54 -3.97
C THR A 534 -22.57 7.03 -2.90
N THR A 535 -23.15 6.10 -2.13
CA THR A 535 -23.96 6.39 -0.95
C THR A 535 -23.30 5.76 0.28
N ARG A 536 -23.19 6.53 1.37
CA ARG A 536 -22.71 6.04 2.67
C ARG A 536 -23.79 6.24 3.72
N ARG A 537 -24.05 5.20 4.53
CA ARG A 537 -24.92 5.25 5.71
C ARG A 537 -24.13 4.77 6.92
N TYR A 538 -24.12 5.57 7.97
CA TYR A 538 -23.50 5.23 9.25
C TYR A 538 -24.54 5.25 10.35
N GLU A 539 -24.50 4.27 11.23
CA GLU A 539 -25.34 4.18 12.43
C GLU A 539 -24.50 3.67 13.60
N SER A 540 -24.78 4.18 14.81
CA SER A 540 -24.16 3.71 16.04
C SER A 540 -25.10 3.86 17.23
N VAL A 541 -24.90 2.99 18.22
CA VAL A 541 -25.62 2.97 19.49
C VAL A 541 -24.63 2.70 20.61
N THR A 542 -24.77 3.44 21.71
CA THR A 542 -24.06 3.18 22.96
C THR A 542 -25.05 2.81 24.05
N ALA A 543 -24.80 1.69 24.72
CA ALA A 543 -25.58 1.20 25.85
C ALA A 543 -24.67 0.99 27.07
N ASN A 544 -25.17 1.19 28.28
CA ASN A 544 -24.45 0.90 29.51
C ASN A 544 -25.37 0.34 30.61
N GLN A 545 -24.83 0.16 31.81
CA GLN A 545 -25.53 -0.44 32.96
C GLN A 545 -25.91 -1.91 32.73
N PHE A 546 -24.92 -2.76 32.52
CA PHE A 546 -25.11 -4.18 32.32
C PHE A 546 -25.28 -4.92 33.66
N PRO A 547 -26.19 -5.91 33.74
CA PRO A 547 -26.39 -6.69 34.96
C PRO A 547 -25.19 -7.60 35.27
N SER A 548 -24.54 -8.17 34.24
CA SER A 548 -23.26 -8.89 34.30
C SER A 548 -22.49 -8.72 32.99
N ASP A 549 -21.21 -9.05 33.02
CA ASP A 549 -20.30 -8.89 31.87
C ASP A 549 -20.48 -10.01 30.81
N ASP A 550 -21.39 -10.96 31.06
CA ASP A 550 -21.82 -11.98 30.09
C ASP A 550 -22.72 -11.38 28.99
N PHE A 551 -23.30 -10.21 29.24
CA PHE A 551 -24.16 -9.49 28.30
C PHE A 551 -23.32 -8.46 27.55
N GLN A 552 -22.88 -8.80 26.34
CA GLN A 552 -21.87 -8.02 25.60
C GLN A 552 -22.44 -7.33 24.35
N THR A 553 -23.76 -7.17 24.27
CA THR A 553 -24.45 -6.54 23.14
C THR A 553 -25.33 -5.39 23.61
N VAL A 554 -25.74 -4.52 22.70
CA VAL A 554 -26.59 -3.35 23.01
C VAL A 554 -27.83 -3.70 23.84
N ASP A 555 -28.47 -4.84 23.57
CA ASP A 555 -29.69 -5.30 24.27
C ASP A 555 -29.45 -5.65 25.76
N GLY A 556 -28.19 -5.94 26.12
CA GLY A 556 -27.81 -6.26 27.49
C GLY A 556 -27.74 -5.06 28.44
N GLY A 557 -27.64 -3.85 27.91
CA GLY A 557 -27.52 -2.62 28.69
C GLY A 557 -28.89 -2.14 29.15
N ALA A 558 -29.01 -1.74 30.42
CA ALA A 558 -30.26 -1.19 30.94
C ALA A 558 -30.57 0.22 30.38
N ASP A 559 -29.53 0.98 30.00
CA ASP A 559 -29.64 2.36 29.53
C ASP A 559 -29.02 2.53 28.13
N ILE A 560 -29.79 3.08 27.19
CA ILE A 560 -29.27 3.57 25.91
C ILE A 560 -28.89 5.04 26.09
N VAL A 561 -27.60 5.34 26.06
CA VAL A 561 -27.06 6.66 26.40
C VAL A 561 -26.69 7.51 25.19
N ALA A 562 -26.44 6.88 24.04
CA ALA A 562 -26.19 7.60 22.80
C ALA A 562 -26.69 6.82 21.58
N GLY A 563 -27.07 7.56 20.54
CA GLY A 563 -27.42 7.03 19.23
C GLY A 563 -27.14 8.08 18.17
N ARG A 564 -26.48 7.69 17.08
CA ARG A 564 -26.14 8.57 15.96
C ARG A 564 -26.40 7.87 14.65
N GLY A 565 -26.96 8.59 13.69
CA GLY A 565 -27.13 8.12 12.31
C GLY A 565 -26.89 9.24 11.32
N ASN A 566 -26.25 8.94 10.19
CA ASN A 566 -26.14 9.87 9.07
C ASN A 566 -26.15 9.12 7.72
N ARG A 567 -26.48 9.87 6.67
CA ARG A 567 -26.39 9.43 5.29
C ARG A 567 -25.73 10.53 4.47
N SER A 568 -24.73 10.18 3.67
CA SER A 568 -24.18 11.04 2.64
C SER A 568 -24.25 10.34 1.28
N ALA A 569 -24.19 11.14 0.22
CA ALA A 569 -24.13 10.63 -1.13
C ALA A 569 -23.43 11.63 -2.04
N ASN A 570 -22.70 11.12 -3.02
CA ASN A 570 -22.14 11.89 -4.12
C ASN A 570 -22.36 11.18 -5.45
N SER A 571 -22.27 11.95 -6.53
CA SER A 571 -22.35 11.41 -7.86
C SER A 571 -21.41 12.13 -8.82
N PHE A 572 -20.94 11.35 -9.79
CA PHE A 572 -20.15 11.81 -10.93
C PHE A 572 -20.87 11.49 -12.22
N PHE A 573 -20.81 12.42 -13.16
CA PHE A 573 -21.18 12.21 -14.55
C PHE A 573 -20.03 12.65 -15.44
N SER A 574 -19.56 11.76 -16.30
CA SER A 574 -18.33 11.96 -17.04
C SER A 574 -18.52 11.69 -18.52
N LEU A 575 -17.99 12.57 -19.37
CA LEU A 575 -17.83 12.36 -20.79
C LEU A 575 -16.35 12.26 -21.11
N PHE A 576 -15.93 11.23 -21.83
CA PHE A 576 -14.52 11.02 -22.15
C PHE A 576 -14.31 10.62 -23.60
N ALA A 577 -13.17 11.03 -24.15
CA ALA A 577 -12.67 10.58 -25.43
C ALA A 577 -11.14 10.43 -25.40
N ARG A 578 -10.63 9.41 -26.09
CA ARG A 578 -9.20 9.14 -26.26
C ARG A 578 -8.96 8.71 -27.70
N ALA A 579 -7.92 9.24 -28.31
CA ALA A 579 -7.40 8.77 -29.59
C ALA A 579 -5.91 8.47 -29.44
N THR A 580 -5.48 7.33 -29.97
CA THR A 580 -4.07 6.97 -30.14
C THR A 580 -3.80 6.71 -31.60
N TYR A 581 -2.65 7.18 -32.06
CA TYR A 581 -2.19 7.03 -33.42
C TYR A 581 -0.75 6.56 -33.42
N ASP A 582 -0.53 5.43 -34.05
CA ASP A 582 0.79 4.87 -34.30
C ASP A 582 1.09 4.99 -35.81
N TYR A 583 2.23 5.60 -36.13
CA TYR A 583 2.82 5.53 -37.45
C TYR A 583 4.11 4.72 -37.45
N ALA A 584 4.06 3.58 -38.13
CA ALA A 584 5.12 2.64 -38.43
C ALA A 584 5.81 2.04 -37.18
N ASN A 585 5.14 2.03 -36.03
CA ASN A 585 5.68 1.75 -34.70
C ASN A 585 6.82 2.70 -34.29
N LYS A 586 6.92 3.88 -34.93
CA LYS A 586 7.98 4.87 -34.70
C LYS A 586 7.45 6.12 -34.03
N TYR A 587 6.38 6.68 -34.57
CA TYR A 587 5.81 7.94 -34.08
C TYR A 587 4.47 7.64 -33.43
N LEU A 588 4.44 7.82 -32.13
CA LEU A 588 3.32 7.48 -31.26
C LEU A 588 2.69 8.78 -30.79
N LEU A 589 1.39 8.93 -30.96
CA LEU A 589 0.64 10.10 -30.50
C LEU A 589 -0.58 9.64 -29.73
N LYS A 590 -0.86 10.30 -28.62
CA LYS A 590 -2.07 10.10 -27.82
C LYS A 590 -2.65 11.44 -27.43
N ALA A 591 -3.96 11.56 -27.56
CA ALA A 591 -4.72 12.69 -27.06
C ALA A 591 -5.95 12.18 -26.33
N SER A 592 -6.26 12.76 -25.18
CA SER A 592 -7.48 12.48 -24.44
C SER A 592 -8.09 13.75 -23.88
N ILE A 593 -9.40 13.74 -23.76
CA ILE A 593 -10.15 14.79 -23.09
C ILE A 593 -11.26 14.16 -22.28
N ARG A 594 -11.39 14.61 -21.03
CA ARG A 594 -12.47 14.20 -20.14
C ARG A 594 -13.15 15.44 -19.56
N ARG A 595 -14.49 15.41 -19.49
CA ARG A 595 -15.31 16.40 -18.82
C ARG A 595 -16.06 15.71 -17.69
N ASP A 596 -15.71 16.02 -16.46
CA ASP A 596 -16.30 15.43 -15.26
C ASP A 596 -17.19 16.44 -14.56
N GLY A 597 -18.41 16.03 -14.22
CA GLY A 597 -19.30 16.74 -13.31
C GLY A 597 -19.36 16.01 -11.97
N SER A 598 -19.22 16.73 -10.85
CA SER A 598 -19.40 16.17 -9.51
C SER A 598 -20.46 16.91 -8.71
N SER A 599 -21.22 16.17 -7.90
CA SER A 599 -22.23 16.73 -7.01
C SER A 599 -21.64 17.50 -5.81
N ARG A 600 -20.35 17.30 -5.51
CA ARG A 600 -19.65 17.91 -4.36
C ARG A 600 -19.43 19.41 -4.55
N PHE A 601 -19.21 19.85 -5.78
CA PHE A 601 -18.87 21.25 -6.11
C PHE A 601 -20.07 22.18 -6.19
N GLY A 602 -19.75 23.47 -6.17
CA GLY A 602 -20.70 24.56 -6.21
C GLY A 602 -21.58 24.55 -7.46
N GLY A 603 -22.76 25.17 -7.37
CA GLY A 603 -23.72 25.20 -8.47
C GLY A 603 -23.16 25.81 -9.77
N ASN A 604 -22.18 26.71 -9.65
CA ASN A 604 -21.57 27.40 -10.78
C ASN A 604 -20.41 26.60 -11.40
N GLU A 605 -19.77 25.71 -10.64
CA GLU A 605 -18.47 25.11 -10.99
C GLU A 605 -18.48 23.56 -10.98
N ARG A 606 -19.64 22.94 -11.22
CA ARG A 606 -19.79 21.48 -11.13
C ARG A 606 -18.92 20.69 -12.10
N TYR A 607 -18.56 21.27 -13.25
CA TYR A 607 -17.91 20.57 -14.35
C TYR A 607 -16.47 21.03 -14.56
N GLY A 608 -15.51 20.11 -14.49
CA GLY A 608 -14.12 20.31 -14.88
C GLY A 608 -13.80 19.70 -16.24
N VAL A 609 -12.81 20.24 -16.96
CA VAL A 609 -12.30 19.72 -18.24
C VAL A 609 -10.81 19.43 -18.12
N PHE A 610 -10.45 18.19 -18.47
CA PHE A 610 -9.15 17.59 -18.20
C PHE A 610 -8.57 17.05 -19.52
N PRO A 611 -7.89 17.88 -20.30
CA PRO A 611 -7.16 17.45 -21.49
C PRO A 611 -5.81 16.82 -21.12
N ALA A 612 -5.37 15.87 -21.93
CA ALA A 612 -4.01 15.37 -21.89
C ALA A 612 -3.53 14.97 -23.30
N PHE A 613 -2.22 15.09 -23.51
CA PHE A 613 -1.52 14.78 -24.74
C PHE A 613 -0.19 14.11 -24.42
N SER A 614 0.18 13.11 -25.21
CA SER A 614 1.51 12.52 -25.17
C SER A 614 2.00 12.13 -26.54
N ALA A 615 3.33 12.14 -26.69
CA ALA A 615 4.02 11.76 -27.89
C ALA A 615 5.21 10.88 -27.54
N GLY A 616 5.48 9.89 -28.40
CA GLY A 616 6.63 9.00 -28.32
C GLY A 616 7.32 8.88 -29.67
N TRP A 617 8.64 8.79 -29.65
CA TRP A 617 9.45 8.52 -30.83
C TRP A 617 10.40 7.36 -30.53
N VAL A 618 10.14 6.22 -31.15
CA VAL A 618 11.00 5.04 -31.09
C VAL A 618 12.15 5.24 -32.08
N VAL A 619 13.21 5.91 -31.62
CA VAL A 619 14.38 6.29 -32.42
C VAL A 619 15.12 5.06 -32.94
N SER A 620 15.12 3.96 -32.18
CA SER A 620 15.75 2.70 -32.60
C SER A 620 15.13 2.10 -33.86
N GLU A 621 13.89 2.46 -34.20
CA GLU A 621 13.27 1.99 -35.45
C GLU A 621 13.64 2.83 -36.67
N GLU A 622 14.41 3.90 -36.52
CA GLU A 622 14.86 4.69 -37.65
C GLU A 622 15.92 3.95 -38.47
N ASN A 623 15.92 4.14 -39.79
CA ASN A 623 16.84 3.43 -40.69
C ASN A 623 18.34 3.65 -40.37
N PHE A 624 18.66 4.72 -39.63
CA PHE A 624 20.03 5.03 -39.21
C PHE A 624 20.46 4.31 -37.91
N LEU A 625 19.52 3.68 -37.19
CA LEU A 625 19.76 3.06 -35.88
C LEU A 625 19.20 1.63 -35.74
N GLN A 626 18.25 1.23 -36.61
CA GLN A 626 17.60 -0.09 -36.60
C GLN A 626 18.55 -1.29 -36.65
N ASP A 627 19.73 -1.12 -37.27
CA ASP A 627 20.72 -2.18 -37.45
C ASP A 627 21.81 -2.15 -36.35
N SER A 628 21.57 -1.45 -35.23
CA SER A 628 22.53 -1.29 -34.14
C SER A 628 22.48 -2.47 -33.16
N ASP A 629 23.55 -3.27 -33.13
CA ASP A 629 23.70 -4.37 -32.15
C ASP A 629 23.93 -3.87 -30.70
N LEU A 630 24.43 -2.65 -30.55
CA LEU A 630 24.71 -2.06 -29.24
C LEU A 630 23.45 -1.54 -28.58
N LEU A 631 22.63 -0.80 -29.33
CA LEU A 631 21.44 -0.08 -28.84
C LEU A 631 20.21 -0.70 -29.50
N SER A 632 19.64 -1.70 -28.83
CA SER A 632 18.51 -2.48 -29.33
C SER A 632 17.17 -1.76 -29.18
N TYR A 633 17.07 -0.79 -28.27
CA TYR A 633 15.87 0.01 -28.09
C TYR A 633 16.20 1.41 -27.60
N LEU A 634 15.55 2.41 -28.19
CA LEU A 634 15.60 3.79 -27.73
C LEU A 634 14.27 4.45 -28.05
N LYS A 635 13.57 4.92 -27.01
CA LYS A 635 12.34 5.70 -27.15
C LYS A 635 12.44 6.99 -26.34
N LEU A 636 12.13 8.10 -26.99
CA LEU A 636 11.92 9.39 -26.34
C LEU A 636 10.42 9.60 -26.17
N ARG A 637 9.97 9.93 -24.96
CA ARG A 637 8.56 10.23 -24.70
C ARG A 637 8.38 11.54 -23.95
N GLY A 638 7.26 12.19 -24.20
CA GLY A 638 6.85 13.38 -23.46
C GLY A 638 5.34 13.43 -23.33
N SER A 639 4.87 13.85 -22.16
CA SER A 639 3.44 14.01 -21.90
C SER A 639 3.12 15.30 -21.16
N TRP A 640 1.93 15.82 -21.40
CA TRP A 640 1.36 16.97 -20.71
C TRP A 640 -0.10 16.67 -20.43
N GLY A 641 -0.57 16.96 -19.22
CA GLY A 641 -1.97 16.77 -18.88
C GLY A 641 -2.42 17.57 -17.68
N LYS A 642 -3.74 17.80 -17.63
CA LYS A 642 -4.43 18.44 -16.52
C LYS A 642 -5.38 17.41 -15.89
N THR A 643 -5.28 17.21 -14.58
CA THR A 643 -6.14 16.33 -13.79
C THR A 643 -6.79 17.11 -12.65
N GLY A 644 -7.93 16.64 -12.16
CA GLY A 644 -8.62 17.24 -11.01
C GLY A 644 -8.50 16.37 -9.76
N ASN A 645 -8.76 16.96 -8.60
CA ASN A 645 -9.00 16.28 -7.34
C ASN A 645 -10.36 16.73 -6.78
N ALA A 646 -11.17 15.77 -6.33
CA ALA A 646 -12.50 15.97 -5.75
C ALA A 646 -12.71 15.29 -4.41
N GLU A 647 -11.64 14.86 -3.74
CA GLU A 647 -11.70 14.21 -2.43
C GLU A 647 -11.87 15.25 -1.31
N ILE A 648 -13.03 15.92 -1.34
CA ILE A 648 -13.58 16.80 -0.30
C ILE A 648 -14.90 16.23 0.23
N GLY A 649 -15.42 16.84 1.30
CA GLY A 649 -16.72 16.48 1.86
C GLY A 649 -17.86 16.56 0.84
N ASP A 650 -18.82 15.64 0.93
CA ASP A 650 -19.90 15.49 -0.06
C ASP A 650 -20.79 16.75 -0.23
N PHE A 651 -20.80 17.64 0.77
CA PHE A 651 -21.62 18.84 0.81
C PHE A 651 -20.83 20.13 1.12
N SER A 652 -19.50 20.17 0.94
CA SER A 652 -18.65 21.32 1.29
C SER A 652 -19.05 22.63 0.57
N SER A 653 -19.67 22.55 -0.61
CA SER A 653 -20.17 23.74 -1.33
C SER A 653 -21.51 24.30 -0.82
N ARG A 654 -22.21 23.57 0.06
CA ARG A 654 -23.60 23.87 0.45
C ARG A 654 -23.67 24.76 1.69
N TYR A 655 -24.69 25.62 1.73
CA TYR A 655 -25.07 26.35 2.94
C TYR A 655 -25.96 25.44 3.79
N LEU A 656 -25.47 24.99 4.94
CA LEU A 656 -26.09 23.92 5.72
C LEU A 656 -26.46 24.35 7.13
N PHE A 657 -27.61 23.87 7.59
CA PHE A 657 -28.04 23.94 8.98
C PHE A 657 -28.01 22.55 9.62
N ALA A 658 -27.65 22.48 10.89
CA ALA A 658 -27.71 21.26 11.69
C ALA A 658 -28.81 21.35 12.75
N ALA A 659 -29.41 20.20 13.05
CA ALA A 659 -30.24 20.06 14.24
C ALA A 659 -29.34 20.06 15.48
N ILE A 660 -29.71 20.84 16.49
CA ILE A 660 -29.02 20.88 17.78
C ILE A 660 -30.01 20.59 18.90
N SER A 661 -29.50 20.09 20.02
CA SER A 661 -30.25 19.93 21.26
C SER A 661 -29.79 21.01 22.25
N TYR A 662 -30.70 21.86 22.71
CA TYR A 662 -30.44 22.83 23.78
C TYR A 662 -31.37 22.55 24.95
N ASN A 663 -30.81 22.03 26.06
CA ASN A 663 -31.58 21.55 27.20
C ASN A 663 -32.70 20.55 26.80
N GLN A 664 -32.34 19.58 25.95
CA GLN A 664 -33.24 18.57 25.37
C GLN A 664 -34.41 19.13 24.55
N ARG A 665 -34.33 20.39 24.12
CA ARG A 665 -35.27 20.99 23.17
C ARG A 665 -34.63 21.04 21.78
N PRO A 666 -35.40 20.75 20.72
CA PRO A 666 -34.89 20.82 19.37
C PRO A 666 -34.59 22.28 19.00
N GLY A 667 -33.45 22.48 18.36
CA GLY A 667 -33.04 23.73 17.76
C GLY A 667 -32.39 23.50 16.40
N ILE A 668 -32.14 24.59 15.68
CA ILE A 668 -31.42 24.58 14.41
C ILE A 668 -30.33 25.64 14.50
N SER A 669 -29.11 25.30 14.13
CA SER A 669 -28.00 26.26 14.01
C SER A 669 -27.37 26.18 12.63
N LEU A 670 -26.78 27.29 12.18
CA LEU A 670 -25.88 27.27 11.04
C LEU A 670 -24.75 26.28 11.35
N SER A 671 -24.48 25.36 10.43
CA SER A 671 -23.41 24.36 10.56
C SER A 671 -22.27 24.63 9.59
N GLN A 672 -22.57 25.19 8.41
CA GLN A 672 -21.58 25.46 7.39
C GLN A 672 -22.07 26.60 6.47
N PRO A 673 -21.24 27.61 6.17
CA PRO A 673 -21.51 28.54 5.09
C PRO A 673 -21.36 27.83 3.72
N GLY A 674 -22.04 28.33 2.69
CA GLY A 674 -21.99 27.76 1.36
C GLY A 674 -21.06 28.55 0.45
N ASN A 675 -20.36 27.85 -0.44
CA ASN A 675 -19.55 28.43 -1.49
C ASN A 675 -20.03 27.91 -2.86
N PRO A 676 -20.84 28.69 -3.61
CA PRO A 676 -21.35 28.27 -4.92
C PRO A 676 -20.28 28.22 -6.01
N ASP A 677 -19.09 28.77 -5.74
CA ASP A 677 -17.94 28.85 -6.64
C ASP A 677 -16.83 27.86 -6.25
N LEU A 678 -17.07 27.00 -5.25
CA LEU A 678 -16.15 25.92 -4.89
C LEU A 678 -15.97 24.98 -6.10
N THR A 679 -14.73 24.85 -6.55
CA THR A 679 -14.35 24.11 -7.77
C THR A 679 -13.24 23.09 -7.48
N TRP A 680 -12.79 22.41 -8.52
CA TRP A 680 -11.79 21.35 -8.46
C TRP A 680 -10.40 21.90 -8.10
N GLU A 681 -9.68 21.21 -7.21
CA GLU A 681 -8.23 21.37 -7.12
C GLU A 681 -7.63 20.76 -8.38
N THR A 682 -6.77 21.51 -9.08
CA THR A 682 -6.32 21.12 -10.40
C THR A 682 -4.82 20.95 -10.46
N THR A 683 -4.37 19.80 -10.92
CA THR A 683 -2.96 19.50 -11.12
C THR A 683 -2.61 19.49 -12.61
N THR A 684 -1.64 20.32 -12.99
CA THR A 684 -1.02 20.30 -14.33
C THR A 684 0.34 19.62 -14.23
N GLN A 685 0.58 18.65 -15.10
CA GLN A 685 1.80 17.86 -15.07
C GLN A 685 2.43 17.78 -16.46
N THR A 686 3.76 17.92 -16.48
CA THR A 686 4.60 17.69 -17.66
C THR A 686 5.63 16.62 -17.33
N ASP A 687 5.82 15.70 -18.27
CA ASP A 687 6.72 14.56 -18.15
C ASP A 687 7.61 14.46 -19.39
N PHE A 688 8.88 14.14 -19.17
CA PHE A 688 9.84 13.77 -20.21
C PHE A 688 10.55 12.49 -19.80
N GLY A 689 10.54 11.49 -20.68
CA GLY A 689 11.10 10.18 -20.41
C GLY A 689 12.01 9.71 -21.54
N ILE A 690 13.07 8.99 -21.18
CA ILE A 690 13.94 8.26 -22.10
C ILE A 690 13.92 6.80 -21.67
N GLU A 691 13.48 5.92 -22.56
CA GLU A 691 13.60 4.48 -22.41
C GLU A 691 14.72 3.97 -23.30
N TYR A 692 15.53 3.05 -22.77
CA TYR A 692 16.68 2.52 -23.48
C TYR A 692 16.82 1.01 -23.25
N GLY A 693 17.43 0.34 -24.23
CA GLY A 693 17.81 -1.06 -24.18
C GLY A 693 19.11 -1.27 -24.94
N PHE A 694 20.09 -1.89 -24.29
CA PHE A 694 21.38 -2.23 -24.86
C PHE A 694 21.56 -3.75 -24.94
N PHE A 695 22.36 -4.21 -25.91
CA PHE A 695 22.74 -5.62 -26.08
C PHE A 695 21.52 -6.55 -26.11
N ASN A 696 20.58 -6.28 -27.02
CA ASN A 696 19.33 -7.03 -27.16
C ASN A 696 18.48 -7.08 -25.88
N GLY A 697 18.42 -5.95 -25.15
CA GLY A 697 17.59 -5.82 -23.95
C GLY A 697 18.23 -6.32 -22.66
N ARG A 698 19.45 -6.87 -22.71
CA ARG A 698 20.18 -7.34 -21.53
C ARG A 698 20.42 -6.25 -20.48
N ILE A 699 20.49 -5.00 -20.91
CA ILE A 699 20.49 -3.82 -20.03
C ILE A 699 19.38 -2.92 -20.54
N SER A 700 18.30 -2.77 -19.78
CA SER A 700 17.19 -1.88 -20.09
C SER A 700 16.93 -0.92 -18.94
N GLY A 701 16.18 0.14 -19.21
CA GLY A 701 15.85 1.10 -18.17
C GLY A 701 15.11 2.31 -18.70
N GLU A 702 14.74 3.18 -17.77
CA GLU A 702 14.15 4.46 -18.07
C GLU A 702 14.67 5.56 -17.14
N ILE A 703 14.71 6.77 -17.68
CA ILE A 703 14.97 8.00 -16.94
C ILE A 703 13.80 8.94 -17.22
N ASP A 704 13.11 9.34 -16.16
CA ASP A 704 12.01 10.28 -16.24
C ASP A 704 12.31 11.55 -15.44
N TYR A 705 11.86 12.68 -15.96
CA TYR A 705 11.74 13.94 -15.24
C TYR A 705 10.29 14.39 -15.27
N TYR A 706 9.76 14.78 -14.12
CA TYR A 706 8.41 15.30 -14.02
C TYR A 706 8.37 16.64 -13.29
N HIS A 707 7.39 17.45 -13.68
CA HIS A 707 7.03 18.70 -13.02
C HIS A 707 5.52 18.78 -12.88
N LYS A 708 5.06 18.84 -11.63
CA LYS A 708 3.65 18.77 -11.24
C LYS A 708 3.33 20.01 -10.42
N ASN A 709 2.42 20.83 -10.93
CA ASN A 709 1.94 22.03 -10.25
C ASN A 709 0.44 21.89 -9.96
N THR A 710 0.08 21.99 -8.69
CA THR A 710 -1.31 21.92 -8.22
C THR A 710 -1.78 23.31 -7.81
N ASP A 711 -2.84 23.77 -8.45
CA ASP A 711 -3.47 25.08 -8.25
C ASP A 711 -4.88 24.91 -7.68
N GLY A 712 -5.32 25.92 -6.93
CA GLY A 712 -6.64 25.96 -6.31
C GLY A 712 -6.80 24.92 -5.21
N LEU A 713 -5.77 24.77 -4.36
CA LEU A 713 -5.79 23.88 -3.20
C LEU A 713 -7.04 24.13 -2.32
N LEU A 714 -7.64 23.06 -1.82
CA LEU A 714 -8.94 23.13 -1.16
C LEU A 714 -8.82 23.35 0.36
N PHE A 715 -8.81 24.61 0.81
CA PHE A 715 -8.67 24.96 2.25
C PHE A 715 -9.98 25.30 2.93
N ASP A 716 -10.07 25.02 4.23
CA ASP A 716 -11.03 25.65 5.14
C ASP A 716 -10.48 27.01 5.58
N VAL A 717 -10.84 28.05 4.83
CA VAL A 717 -10.35 29.41 5.07
C VAL A 717 -11.04 29.97 6.30
N PRO A 718 -10.29 30.39 7.35
CA PRO A 718 -10.88 30.98 8.54
C PRO A 718 -11.66 32.24 8.19
N LEU A 719 -12.86 32.36 8.73
CA LEU A 719 -13.68 33.57 8.60
C LEU A 719 -13.52 34.44 9.84
N ILE A 720 -13.76 35.75 9.66
CA ILE A 720 -13.81 36.66 10.81
C ILE A 720 -14.95 36.26 11.75
N PRO A 721 -14.78 36.29 13.09
CA PRO A 721 -15.79 35.83 14.03
C PRO A 721 -17.16 36.53 13.90
N SER A 722 -17.20 37.77 13.40
CA SER A 722 -18.45 38.51 13.16
C SER A 722 -19.31 37.94 12.04
N SER A 723 -18.78 37.04 11.20
CA SER A 723 -19.52 36.35 10.13
C SER A 723 -20.52 35.32 10.66
N GLY A 724 -20.36 34.85 11.89
CA GLY A 724 -21.18 33.78 12.48
C GLY A 724 -20.79 32.36 12.05
N ALA A 725 -19.70 32.19 11.29
CA ALA A 725 -19.10 30.90 10.93
C ALA A 725 -17.59 30.92 11.21
N SER A 726 -16.99 29.75 11.44
CA SER A 726 -15.56 29.62 11.74
C SER A 726 -14.68 29.63 10.49
N SER A 727 -15.15 29.00 9.41
CA SER A 727 -14.41 28.85 8.15
C SER A 727 -15.36 28.66 6.97
N ILE A 728 -14.82 28.81 5.76
CA ILE A 728 -15.48 28.46 4.50
C ILE A 728 -14.51 27.69 3.60
N SER A 729 -14.97 26.59 3.00
CA SER A 729 -14.15 25.83 2.05
C SER A 729 -13.96 26.66 0.77
N SER A 730 -12.73 26.86 0.33
CA SER A 730 -12.36 27.66 -0.84
C SER A 730 -11.10 27.14 -1.53
N ASN A 731 -10.99 27.38 -2.83
CA ASN A 731 -9.82 27.06 -3.64
C ASN A 731 -8.77 28.18 -3.51
N ILE A 732 -7.73 28.00 -2.70
CA ILE A 732 -6.66 28.98 -2.48
C ILE A 732 -5.35 28.26 -2.19
N GLY A 733 -4.27 28.62 -2.88
CA GLY A 733 -2.93 28.08 -2.63
C GLY A 733 -2.43 27.22 -3.79
N GLU A 734 -1.11 27.07 -3.84
CA GLU A 734 -0.40 26.36 -4.91
C GLU A 734 0.71 25.48 -4.32
N LEU A 735 0.90 24.30 -4.90
CA LEU A 735 1.89 23.30 -4.49
C LEU A 735 2.66 22.77 -5.70
N GLU A 736 3.96 22.58 -5.57
CA GLU A 736 4.82 22.00 -6.58
C GLU A 736 5.41 20.66 -6.13
N ASN A 737 5.44 19.68 -7.03
CA ASN A 737 6.31 18.52 -6.94
C ASN A 737 7.16 18.41 -8.22
N LYS A 738 8.46 18.21 -8.06
CA LYS A 738 9.38 17.95 -9.18
C LYS A 738 10.41 16.93 -8.80
N GLY A 739 10.81 16.11 -9.78
CA GLY A 739 11.65 14.97 -9.48
C GLY A 739 12.21 14.25 -10.69
N PHE A 740 13.12 13.33 -10.38
CA PHE A 740 13.68 12.39 -11.34
C PHE A 740 13.38 10.96 -10.89
N GLU A 741 13.10 10.09 -11.85
CA GLU A 741 12.95 8.66 -11.63
C GLU A 741 13.97 7.94 -12.51
N PHE A 742 14.61 6.93 -11.94
CA PHE A 742 15.62 6.11 -12.60
C PHE A 742 15.25 4.63 -12.40
N VAL A 743 15.17 3.89 -13.50
CA VAL A 743 15.01 2.45 -13.49
C VAL A 743 16.12 1.82 -14.33
N LEU A 744 16.70 0.74 -13.81
CA LEU A 744 17.71 -0.06 -14.49
C LEU A 744 17.41 -1.54 -14.25
N ASN A 745 17.22 -2.28 -15.32
CA ASN A 745 17.08 -3.72 -15.32
C ASN A 745 18.26 -4.33 -16.06
N THR A 746 18.87 -5.37 -15.48
CA THR A 746 20.01 -6.06 -16.07
C THR A 746 19.86 -7.56 -15.96
N ASP A 747 20.07 -8.25 -17.08
CA ASP A 747 20.29 -9.70 -17.12
C ASP A 747 21.79 -9.97 -16.97
N ASN A 748 22.23 -10.07 -15.72
CA ASN A 748 23.65 -10.17 -15.38
C ASN A 748 24.27 -11.44 -15.98
N ILE A 749 23.58 -12.58 -15.81
CA ILE A 749 23.99 -13.87 -16.38
C ILE A 749 22.75 -14.57 -16.90
N GLN A 750 22.80 -15.04 -18.15
CA GLN A 750 21.77 -15.86 -18.77
C GLN A 750 22.41 -17.10 -19.36
N THR A 751 22.29 -18.22 -18.67
CA THR A 751 22.74 -19.55 -19.14
C THR A 751 21.64 -20.57 -18.88
N GLU A 752 21.77 -21.76 -19.47
CA GLU A 752 20.80 -22.85 -19.32
C GLU A 752 20.53 -23.21 -17.85
N ASN A 753 21.59 -23.26 -17.03
CA ASN A 753 21.49 -23.74 -15.64
C ASN A 753 21.55 -22.62 -14.60
N PHE A 754 21.87 -21.39 -15.00
CA PHE A 754 22.01 -20.26 -14.09
C PHE A 754 21.57 -18.96 -14.77
N GLN A 755 20.59 -18.31 -14.17
CA GLN A 755 20.06 -17.02 -14.58
C GLN A 755 20.13 -16.08 -13.38
N TRP A 756 20.57 -14.84 -13.62
CA TRP A 756 20.60 -13.81 -12.61
C TRP A 756 20.23 -12.48 -13.24
N SER A 757 19.13 -11.89 -12.76
CA SER A 757 18.71 -10.54 -13.10
C SER A 757 18.71 -9.61 -11.88
N THR A 758 18.92 -8.32 -12.14
CA THR A 758 18.82 -7.24 -11.17
C THR A 758 17.86 -6.18 -11.69
N SER A 759 16.99 -5.68 -10.82
CA SER A 759 16.15 -4.51 -11.08
C SER A 759 16.42 -3.47 -10.00
N LEU A 760 16.81 -2.27 -10.40
CA LEU A 760 17.03 -1.11 -9.55
C LEU A 760 16.03 -0.03 -9.92
N ASN A 761 15.35 0.53 -8.92
CA ASN A 761 14.53 1.72 -9.07
C ASN A 761 14.92 2.75 -8.01
N LEU A 762 14.99 4.02 -8.41
CA LEU A 762 15.32 5.15 -7.56
C LEU A 762 14.49 6.36 -7.97
N ALA A 763 13.99 7.10 -7.00
CA ALA A 763 13.26 8.34 -7.24
C ALA A 763 13.76 9.44 -6.30
N TYR A 764 13.83 10.65 -6.84
CA TYR A 764 14.01 11.89 -6.09
C TYR A 764 12.78 12.77 -6.27
N ASN A 765 12.16 13.22 -5.19
CA ASN A 765 11.03 14.13 -5.23
C ASN A 765 11.22 15.32 -4.27
N LYS A 766 11.19 16.54 -4.82
CA LYS A 766 11.11 17.76 -4.02
C LYS A 766 9.68 18.30 -4.02
N ASN A 767 9.13 18.51 -2.83
CA ASN A 767 7.82 19.12 -2.59
C ASN A 767 8.00 20.55 -2.05
N GLU A 768 7.22 21.52 -2.54
CA GLU A 768 7.33 22.92 -2.13
C GLU A 768 5.98 23.63 -2.20
N ILE A 769 5.62 24.37 -1.14
CA ILE A 769 4.43 25.22 -1.13
C ILE A 769 4.76 26.55 -1.81
N LEU A 770 4.01 26.92 -2.85
CA LEU A 770 4.23 28.15 -3.61
C LEU A 770 3.35 29.31 -3.12
N SER A 771 2.14 29.02 -2.63
CA SER A 771 1.27 30.04 -2.04
C SER A 771 0.30 29.46 -1.01
N LEU A 772 -0.14 30.30 -0.07
CA LEU A 772 -1.09 29.97 1.00
C LEU A 772 -2.17 31.06 1.14
N PRO A 773 -3.31 30.74 1.78
CA PRO A 773 -4.33 31.72 2.12
C PRO A 773 -3.80 32.90 2.98
N ASN A 774 -4.61 33.96 3.09
CA ASN A 774 -4.34 35.11 3.97
C ASN A 774 -2.98 35.79 3.73
N SER A 775 -2.64 36.06 2.46
CA SER A 775 -1.37 36.70 2.05
C SER A 775 -0.13 35.88 2.43
N ASN A 776 -0.18 34.56 2.21
CA ASN A 776 0.91 33.62 2.50
C ASN A 776 1.32 33.55 3.98
N ASN A 777 0.39 33.81 4.90
CA ASN A 777 0.67 33.64 6.33
C ASN A 777 0.91 32.16 6.66
N ASP A 778 1.91 31.91 7.50
CA ASP A 778 2.20 30.58 8.02
C ASP A 778 0.99 29.95 8.71
N ILE A 779 0.75 28.68 8.43
CA ILE A 779 -0.27 27.87 9.12
C ILE A 779 0.45 26.86 10.00
N VAL A 780 0.50 27.14 11.30
CA VAL A 780 1.15 26.27 12.29
C VAL A 780 0.13 25.28 12.85
N ASN A 781 0.44 23.99 12.80
CA ASN A 781 -0.38 22.92 13.37
C ASN A 781 0.50 21.97 14.20
N GLY A 782 0.39 22.05 15.54
CA GLY A 782 1.22 21.23 16.43
C GLY A 782 2.71 21.48 16.16
N GLN A 783 3.44 20.42 15.82
CA GLN A 783 4.86 20.41 15.47
C GLN A 783 5.12 20.57 13.97
N ASN A 784 4.08 20.77 13.15
CA ASN A 784 4.21 20.99 11.71
C ASN A 784 3.85 22.44 11.35
N ILE A 785 4.34 22.89 10.19
CA ILE A 785 4.00 24.19 9.60
C ILE A 785 3.74 24.05 8.10
N GLN A 786 2.78 24.81 7.60
CA GLN A 786 2.68 25.14 6.18
C GLN A 786 3.29 26.53 5.98
N ARG A 787 4.36 26.62 5.21
CA ARG A 787 5.09 27.85 4.91
C ARG A 787 5.50 27.86 3.45
N VAL A 788 5.38 29.01 2.79
CA VAL A 788 5.82 29.18 1.39
C VAL A 788 7.34 28.97 1.30
N GLY A 789 7.78 28.16 0.34
CA GLY A 789 9.19 27.78 0.12
C GLY A 789 9.63 26.54 0.89
N GLU A 790 8.79 25.99 1.76
CA GLU A 790 9.06 24.79 2.56
C GLU A 790 8.23 23.60 2.04
N PRO A 791 8.65 22.35 2.34
CA PRO A 791 7.84 21.17 2.04
C PRO A 791 6.53 21.19 2.86
N VAL A 792 5.51 20.50 2.33
CA VAL A 792 4.24 20.35 3.03
C VAL A 792 4.43 19.71 4.40
N ASN A 793 3.77 20.25 5.42
CA ASN A 793 3.88 19.81 6.81
C ASN A 793 5.32 19.78 7.37
N ALA A 794 6.21 20.67 6.93
CA ALA A 794 7.57 20.78 7.47
C ALA A 794 7.59 20.78 9.01
N LEU A 795 8.58 20.14 9.61
CA LEU A 795 8.70 20.04 11.07
C LEU A 795 9.20 21.37 11.63
N TYR A 796 8.48 21.92 12.61
CA TYR A 796 8.67 23.25 13.15
C TYR A 796 8.75 23.18 14.67
N MET A 797 9.90 23.41 15.29
CA MET A 797 10.08 23.34 16.74
C MET A 797 11.32 24.12 17.19
N ILE A 798 11.55 24.21 18.50
CA ILE A 798 12.76 24.85 19.02
C ILE A 798 13.96 23.90 18.90
N GLU A 799 15.15 24.47 18.73
CA GLU A 799 16.40 23.73 18.54
C GLU A 799 17.07 23.49 19.90
N TYR A 800 17.30 22.22 20.24
CA TYR A 800 18.02 21.80 21.43
C TYR A 800 19.53 21.99 21.22
N ALA A 801 20.21 22.55 22.21
CA ALA A 801 21.64 22.90 22.14
C ALA A 801 22.53 21.99 23.00
N GLY A 802 21.97 20.92 23.57
CA GLY A 802 22.67 20.02 24.48
C GLY A 802 22.50 20.41 25.95
N VAL A 803 23.48 20.02 26.77
CA VAL A 803 23.49 20.24 28.21
C VAL A 803 24.62 21.19 28.60
N ASP A 804 24.38 22.11 29.53
CA ASP A 804 25.42 22.95 30.11
C ASP A 804 26.34 22.09 31.00
N PRO A 805 27.64 21.92 30.64
CA PRO A 805 28.56 21.09 31.41
C PRO A 805 28.78 21.57 32.84
N ALA A 806 28.51 22.84 33.15
CA ALA A 806 28.75 23.40 34.47
C ALA A 806 27.68 23.02 35.50
N ASN A 807 26.43 22.79 35.07
CA ASN A 807 25.30 22.62 35.99
C ASN A 807 24.25 21.59 35.55
N GLY A 808 24.38 20.98 34.36
CA GLY A 808 23.49 19.95 33.88
C GLY A 808 22.15 20.45 33.33
N ASP A 809 21.99 21.76 33.11
CA ASP A 809 20.78 22.35 32.53
C ASP A 809 20.67 22.07 31.04
N ALA A 810 19.47 21.71 30.58
CA ALA A 810 19.14 21.69 29.17
C ALA A 810 19.23 23.09 28.55
N LEU A 811 19.95 23.19 27.44
CA LEU A 811 20.12 24.43 26.67
C LEU A 811 19.33 24.36 25.37
N TYR A 812 18.80 25.50 24.94
CA TYR A 812 18.09 25.67 23.67
C TYR A 812 18.65 26.89 22.95
N PHE A 813 18.75 26.84 21.62
CA PHE A 813 19.09 28.02 20.84
C PHE A 813 17.92 29.01 20.81
N ILE A 814 18.20 30.28 21.08
CA ILE A 814 17.17 31.34 21.09
C ILE A 814 16.60 31.55 19.68
N ASN A 815 17.44 31.45 18.65
CA ASN A 815 17.05 31.62 17.25
C ASN A 815 16.27 32.92 16.99
N SER A 816 16.64 34.02 17.65
CA SER A 816 16.14 35.36 17.32
C SER A 816 16.78 35.83 16.01
N GLU A 817 15.99 36.49 15.16
CA GLU A 817 16.49 37.04 13.90
C GLU A 817 17.37 38.27 14.14
N ASN A 818 18.60 38.22 13.62
CA ASN A 818 19.53 39.32 13.62
C ASN A 818 19.16 40.34 12.51
N PRO A 819 19.65 41.59 12.57
CA PRO A 819 19.39 42.58 11.52
C PRO A 819 19.83 42.18 10.10
N ASP A 820 20.69 41.17 9.96
CA ASP A 820 21.16 40.62 8.70
C ASP A 820 20.35 39.40 8.19
N GLY A 821 19.31 38.99 8.93
CA GLY A 821 18.46 37.83 8.61
C GLY A 821 19.00 36.49 9.09
N SER A 822 20.18 36.44 9.73
CA SER A 822 20.68 35.21 10.37
C SER A 822 19.99 34.95 11.72
N LEU A 823 19.96 33.70 12.17
CA LEU A 823 19.43 33.35 13.48
C LEU A 823 20.54 33.35 14.54
N SER A 824 20.27 33.99 15.69
CA SER A 824 21.17 33.95 16.85
C SER A 824 21.35 32.53 17.37
N LYS A 825 22.61 32.14 17.59
CA LYS A 825 22.99 30.87 18.22
C LYS A 825 23.33 31.03 19.72
N GLU A 826 22.84 32.11 20.34
CA GLU A 826 22.84 32.22 21.80
C GLU A 826 21.93 31.16 22.41
N THR A 827 22.33 30.62 23.56
CA THR A 827 21.59 29.57 24.27
C THR A 827 20.85 30.12 25.48
N THR A 828 19.74 29.48 25.83
CA THR A 828 18.94 29.76 27.02
C THR A 828 18.51 28.45 27.68
N THR A 829 18.31 28.45 28.99
CA THR A 829 17.70 27.33 29.73
C THR A 829 16.17 27.40 29.72
N ASN A 830 15.58 28.56 29.35
CA ASN A 830 14.13 28.72 29.23
C ASN A 830 13.68 28.48 27.79
N ALA A 831 13.09 27.31 27.54
CA ALA A 831 12.52 26.93 26.24
C ALA A 831 11.50 27.95 25.69
N ASN A 832 10.77 28.67 26.55
CA ASN A 832 9.81 29.70 26.09
C ASN A 832 10.48 30.96 25.53
N SER A 833 11.78 31.13 25.75
CA SER A 833 12.57 32.22 25.17
C SER A 833 13.18 31.85 23.81
N ALA A 834 13.06 30.58 23.39
CA ALA A 834 13.53 30.10 22.08
C ALA A 834 12.43 30.22 21.03
N ASN A 835 12.82 30.63 19.82
CA ASN A 835 11.91 30.67 18.67
C ASN A 835 11.93 29.33 17.94
N ARG A 836 10.76 28.89 17.50
CA ARG A 836 10.63 27.71 16.64
C ARG A 836 11.20 28.03 15.25
N ILE A 837 11.88 27.06 14.67
CA ILE A 837 12.41 27.12 13.31
C ILE A 837 12.00 25.85 12.55
N VAL A 838 12.08 25.88 11.22
CA VAL A 838 11.92 24.67 10.42
C VAL A 838 13.17 23.82 10.62
N VAL A 839 12.99 22.57 11.06
CA VAL A 839 14.08 21.69 11.49
C VAL A 839 14.16 20.39 10.70
N GLY A 840 13.17 20.06 9.88
CA GLY A 840 13.18 18.81 9.13
C GLY A 840 11.98 18.62 8.21
N ASN A 841 12.06 17.59 7.37
CA ASN A 841 11.04 17.21 6.40
C ASN A 841 10.43 15.86 6.81
N PRO A 842 9.10 15.74 7.01
CA PRO A 842 8.49 14.48 7.40
C PRO A 842 8.42 13.43 6.26
N PHE A 843 8.81 13.79 5.03
CA PHE A 843 8.79 12.93 3.85
C PHE A 843 10.21 12.76 3.27
N PRO A 844 10.58 11.56 2.79
CA PRO A 844 11.88 11.31 2.21
C PRO A 844 11.98 11.99 0.85
N GLU A 845 13.15 12.54 0.56
CA GLU A 845 13.46 13.14 -0.74
C GLU A 845 13.92 12.08 -1.73
N TRP A 846 14.66 11.07 -1.26
CA TRP A 846 15.12 9.93 -2.04
C TRP A 846 14.51 8.64 -1.52
N TYR A 847 14.00 7.82 -2.43
CA TYR A 847 13.49 6.49 -2.09
C TYR A 847 13.58 5.55 -3.29
N GLY A 848 13.69 4.25 -3.03
CA GLY A 848 13.80 3.25 -4.09
C GLY A 848 14.03 1.85 -3.56
N GLY A 849 14.35 0.95 -4.49
CA GLY A 849 14.69 -0.43 -4.14
C GLY A 849 15.52 -1.14 -5.20
N ILE A 850 16.17 -2.21 -4.78
CA ILE A 850 16.94 -3.10 -5.64
C ILE A 850 16.48 -4.53 -5.39
N THR A 851 16.01 -5.18 -6.45
CA THR A 851 15.61 -6.58 -6.46
C THR A 851 16.61 -7.39 -7.25
N ASN A 852 17.01 -8.54 -6.72
CA ASN A 852 17.78 -9.54 -7.46
C ASN A 852 16.99 -10.84 -7.53
N THR A 853 16.98 -11.46 -8.70
CA THR A 853 16.35 -12.75 -8.94
C THR A 853 17.40 -13.69 -9.53
N ILE A 854 17.63 -14.81 -8.88
CA ILE A 854 18.65 -15.80 -9.21
C ILE A 854 17.97 -17.16 -9.35
N ASN A 855 18.02 -17.74 -10.54
CA ASN A 855 17.54 -19.10 -10.79
C ASN A 855 18.74 -19.99 -11.07
N PHE A 856 18.88 -21.08 -10.32
CA PHE A 856 19.90 -22.10 -10.52
C PHE A 856 19.24 -23.48 -10.60
N MET A 857 19.11 -24.00 -11.83
CA MET A 857 18.36 -25.24 -12.12
C MET A 857 16.94 -25.16 -11.50
N ASP A 858 16.62 -26.07 -10.59
CA ASP A 858 15.34 -26.18 -9.89
C ASP A 858 15.23 -25.28 -8.65
N ILE A 859 16.27 -24.51 -8.32
CA ILE A 859 16.33 -23.59 -7.18
C ILE A 859 16.12 -22.17 -7.68
N ASP A 860 15.23 -21.42 -7.04
CA ASP A 860 15.05 -19.99 -7.26
C ASP A 860 15.31 -19.22 -5.97
N PHE A 861 15.97 -18.07 -6.08
CA PHE A 861 16.26 -17.18 -4.96
C PHE A 861 16.05 -15.73 -5.38
N SER A 862 15.19 -15.02 -4.66
CA SER A 862 14.96 -13.59 -4.89
C SER A 862 15.10 -12.80 -3.60
N PHE A 863 15.57 -11.56 -3.69
CA PHE A 863 15.60 -10.64 -2.55
C PHE A 863 15.46 -9.19 -3.00
N THR A 864 14.79 -8.39 -2.17
CA THR A 864 14.58 -6.95 -2.40
C THR A 864 15.08 -6.13 -1.22
N PHE A 865 15.97 -5.18 -1.48
CA PHE A 865 16.28 -4.09 -0.56
C PHE A 865 15.45 -2.85 -0.90
N GLN A 866 14.97 -2.14 0.12
CA GLN A 866 14.34 -0.82 0.05
C GLN A 866 15.28 0.19 0.74
N GLY A 867 15.29 1.44 0.28
CA GLY A 867 15.91 2.54 1.03
C GLY A 867 15.11 3.83 0.94
N GLU A 868 15.19 4.64 2.00
CA GLU A 868 14.61 5.99 2.11
C GLU A 868 15.60 6.94 2.78
N PHE A 869 15.72 8.17 2.26
CA PHE A 869 16.68 9.17 2.74
C PHE A 869 16.11 10.61 2.68
N GLY A 870 16.52 11.44 3.64
CA GLY A 870 16.17 12.86 3.73
C GLY A 870 14.88 13.14 4.51
N ALA A 871 14.35 12.16 5.23
CA ALA A 871 13.19 12.31 6.10
C ALA A 871 13.59 12.41 7.57
N SER A 872 12.84 13.16 8.35
CA SER A 872 12.97 13.22 9.80
C SER A 872 11.70 12.77 10.50
N ILE A 873 11.84 12.20 11.70
CA ILE A 873 10.74 11.76 12.55
C ILE A 873 10.84 12.42 13.90
N TYR A 874 9.74 13.02 14.32
CA TYR A 874 9.59 13.49 15.68
C TYR A 874 9.02 12.38 16.58
N ASN A 875 9.79 11.93 17.58
CA ASN A 875 9.30 11.04 18.62
C ASN A 875 8.50 11.84 19.66
N GLY A 876 7.20 11.99 19.43
CA GLY A 876 6.32 12.67 20.38
C GLY A 876 6.20 11.98 21.73
N GLY A 877 6.44 10.66 21.77
CA GLY A 877 6.53 9.88 23.01
C GLY A 877 7.81 10.15 23.81
N GLY A 878 8.87 10.63 23.15
CA GLY A 878 10.18 10.88 23.77
C GLY A 878 10.13 11.79 25.00
N ARG A 879 9.16 12.73 25.04
CA ARG A 879 8.92 13.62 26.19
C ARG A 879 8.45 12.92 27.47
N PHE A 880 8.12 11.64 27.38
CA PHE A 880 7.74 10.76 28.49
C PHE A 880 8.80 9.67 28.67
N GLN A 881 9.28 9.11 27.56
CA GLN A 881 10.24 8.00 27.53
C GLN A 881 11.66 8.43 27.92
N SER A 882 12.07 9.66 27.59
CA SER A 882 13.43 10.18 27.74
C SER A 882 13.40 11.57 28.38
N ALA A 883 12.70 11.66 29.51
CA ALA A 883 12.27 12.89 30.16
C ALA A 883 13.14 13.29 31.37
N SER A 884 14.35 12.75 31.51
CA SER A 884 15.26 13.06 32.63
C SER A 884 14.61 12.84 34.01
N ALA A 885 13.79 11.78 34.13
CA ALA A 885 13.02 11.44 35.34
C ALA A 885 12.16 12.61 35.89
N ASP A 886 11.62 13.46 35.01
CA ASP A 886 10.73 14.57 35.38
C ASP A 886 9.44 14.08 36.05
N TYR A 887 8.93 12.93 35.63
CA TYR A 887 7.81 12.24 36.24
C TYR A 887 8.09 10.75 36.33
N PHE A 888 7.17 9.98 36.91
CA PHE A 888 7.34 8.57 37.26
C PHE A 888 7.26 7.57 36.09
N ASP A 889 7.12 8.04 34.85
CA ASP A 889 7.20 7.18 33.67
C ASP A 889 8.51 6.37 33.69
N ASN A 890 8.48 5.10 33.27
CA ASN A 890 9.72 4.40 33.00
C ASN A 890 10.51 5.15 31.92
N GLN A 891 11.83 5.11 32.04
CA GLN A 891 12.73 5.85 31.19
C GLN A 891 13.50 4.89 30.27
N THR A 892 14.01 5.44 29.19
CA THR A 892 14.88 4.74 28.26
C THR A 892 16.27 4.61 28.86
N LEU A 893 17.00 3.57 28.46
CA LEU A 893 18.25 3.22 29.14
C LEU A 893 19.31 4.34 29.11
N ASP A 894 19.33 5.15 28.05
CA ASP A 894 20.20 6.33 27.90
C ASP A 894 20.04 7.37 29.03
N GLN A 895 18.85 7.46 29.62
CA GLN A 895 18.61 8.34 30.77
C GLN A 895 19.38 7.88 32.03
N PHE A 896 19.81 6.62 32.08
CA PHE A 896 20.65 6.08 33.13
C PHE A 896 22.13 6.00 32.74
N THR A 897 22.47 5.70 31.48
CA THR A 897 23.88 5.54 31.09
C THR A 897 24.58 6.86 30.83
N ASP A 898 23.86 7.85 30.27
CA ASP A 898 24.50 9.01 29.65
C ASP A 898 24.13 10.34 30.32
N ARG A 899 23.27 10.35 31.36
CA ARG A 899 22.89 11.59 32.07
C ARG A 899 24.07 12.36 32.64
N TRP A 900 23.93 13.68 32.67
CA TRP A 900 24.86 14.55 33.40
C TRP A 900 24.75 14.30 34.91
N GLN A 901 25.88 14.16 35.60
CA GLN A 901 25.92 13.90 37.04
C GLN A 901 26.74 14.94 37.82
N GLN A 902 27.79 15.49 37.22
CA GLN A 902 28.68 16.43 37.89
C GLN A 902 29.29 17.48 36.94
N PRO A 903 29.76 18.63 37.47
CA PRO A 903 30.41 19.66 36.67
C PRO A 903 31.60 19.14 35.86
N GLY A 904 31.57 19.35 34.55
CA GLY A 904 32.57 18.91 33.58
C GLY A 904 32.14 17.71 32.73
N ASP A 905 31.04 17.04 33.05
CA ASP A 905 30.45 16.00 32.20
C ASP A 905 29.98 16.61 30.87
N ILE A 906 30.26 15.92 29.76
CA ILE A 906 29.85 16.32 28.40
C ILE A 906 28.88 15.25 27.88
N THR A 907 27.61 15.63 27.73
CA THR A 907 26.52 14.75 27.31
C THR A 907 25.35 15.55 26.76
N ASP A 908 24.43 14.88 26.07
CA ASP A 908 23.15 15.41 25.57
C ASP A 908 21.95 15.01 26.45
N VAL A 909 22.19 14.26 27.53
CA VAL A 909 21.15 13.89 28.51
C VAL A 909 21.28 14.78 29.76
N PRO A 910 20.29 15.67 30.02
CA PRO A 910 20.35 16.59 31.16
C PRO A 910 20.38 15.88 32.51
N GLN A 911 20.72 16.64 33.55
CA GLN A 911 20.60 16.15 34.92
C GLN A 911 19.16 15.71 35.22
N ALA A 912 19.02 14.52 35.81
CA ALA A 912 17.71 14.01 36.23
C ALA A 912 17.12 14.85 37.38
N ARG A 913 15.86 15.27 37.27
CA ARG A 913 15.20 16.17 38.26
C ARG A 913 13.71 15.88 38.38
N LEU A 914 13.29 15.36 39.52
CA LEU A 914 11.88 15.02 39.75
C LEU A 914 11.01 16.29 39.86
N PHE A 915 9.98 16.37 39.01
CA PHE A 915 9.06 17.52 38.83
C PHE A 915 9.71 18.85 38.41
N GLY A 916 11.02 18.82 38.12
CA GLY A 916 11.80 20.01 37.82
C GLY A 916 11.79 20.39 36.34
N GLY A 917 11.45 19.46 35.44
CA GLY A 917 11.49 19.62 34.00
C GLY A 917 12.88 20.03 33.47
N ASN A 918 13.68 19.06 33.02
CA ASN A 918 15.00 19.35 32.44
C ASN A 918 15.15 18.69 31.06
N GLY A 919 14.99 19.48 29.99
CA GLY A 919 15.03 18.96 28.61
C GLY A 919 13.71 18.36 28.10
N THR A 920 12.57 18.63 28.75
CA THR A 920 11.26 18.01 28.43
C THR A 920 10.41 18.79 27.41
N ALA A 921 10.93 19.92 26.91
CA ALA A 921 10.26 20.75 25.92
C ALA A 921 10.22 20.07 24.53
N GLN A 922 9.16 20.36 23.76
CA GLN A 922 9.04 19.91 22.37
C GLN A 922 10.14 20.56 21.53
N SER A 923 11.18 19.81 21.22
CA SER A 923 12.40 20.31 20.60
C SER A 923 13.06 19.25 19.73
N THR A 924 14.12 19.64 19.02
CA THR A 924 14.94 18.71 18.24
C THR A 924 15.63 17.63 19.08
N ARG A 925 15.56 17.68 20.41
CA ARG A 925 15.98 16.56 21.29
C ARG A 925 15.26 15.24 20.97
N TYR A 926 14.03 15.32 20.46
CA TYR A 926 13.22 14.16 20.10
C TYR A 926 13.00 14.05 18.58
N LEU A 927 13.93 14.62 17.80
CA LEU A 927 13.88 14.60 16.34
C LEU A 927 15.07 13.83 15.82
N ASP A 928 14.80 12.78 15.07
CA ASP A 928 15.84 11.94 14.47
C ASP A 928 15.73 11.96 12.94
N GLU A 929 16.86 11.80 12.27
CA GLU A 929 16.87 11.41 10.86
C GLU A 929 16.34 9.96 10.75
N SER A 930 15.54 9.71 9.72
CA SER A 930 14.88 8.41 9.51
C SER A 930 15.41 7.69 8.29
N ASP A 931 16.67 7.91 7.98
CA ASP A 931 17.35 7.30 6.85
C ASP A 931 17.58 5.81 7.13
N PHE A 932 17.23 4.95 6.17
CA PHE A 932 17.41 3.51 6.32
C PHE A 932 17.56 2.76 5.00
N ILE A 933 18.16 1.56 5.10
CA ILE A 933 18.11 0.52 4.08
C ILE A 933 17.57 -0.75 4.74
N ARG A 934 16.56 -1.39 4.15
CA ARG A 934 15.92 -2.61 4.68
C ARG A 934 15.90 -3.74 3.67
N LEU A 935 16.25 -4.95 4.10
CA LEU A 935 15.94 -6.19 3.37
C LEU A 935 14.45 -6.49 3.52
N ARG A 936 13.65 -5.99 2.58
CA ARG A 936 12.18 -6.01 2.64
C ARG A 936 11.64 -7.43 2.50
N ASN A 937 12.14 -8.17 1.52
CA ASN A 937 11.81 -9.58 1.33
C ASN A 937 13.02 -10.39 0.83
N ALA A 938 13.04 -11.68 1.15
CA ALA A 938 13.95 -12.66 0.58
C ALA A 938 13.25 -14.02 0.50
N THR A 939 13.21 -14.64 -0.66
CA THR A 939 12.51 -15.90 -0.93
C THR A 939 13.48 -16.91 -1.54
N LEU A 940 13.52 -18.12 -0.99
CA LEU A 940 14.24 -19.27 -1.55
C LEU A 940 13.25 -20.39 -1.87
N GLY A 941 13.15 -20.75 -3.14
CA GLY A 941 12.28 -21.81 -3.64
C GLY A 941 13.06 -23.00 -4.19
N TYR A 942 12.43 -24.17 -4.13
CA TYR A 942 12.87 -25.39 -4.81
C TYR A 942 11.67 -26.08 -5.46
N SER A 943 11.74 -26.22 -6.78
CA SER A 943 10.73 -26.95 -7.57
C SER A 943 11.15 -28.41 -7.73
N LEU A 944 10.24 -29.35 -7.48
CA LEU A 944 10.55 -30.77 -7.69
C LEU A 944 10.67 -31.05 -9.20
N PRO A 945 11.66 -31.86 -9.64
CA PRO A 945 11.81 -32.20 -11.04
C PRO A 945 10.57 -32.87 -11.64
N GLU A 946 10.18 -32.45 -12.84
CA GLU A 946 8.96 -32.90 -13.53
C GLU A 946 8.82 -34.43 -13.58
N GLY A 947 9.91 -35.15 -13.90
CA GLY A 947 9.91 -36.61 -14.01
C GLY A 947 9.54 -37.37 -12.71
N VAL A 948 9.62 -36.70 -11.55
CA VAL A 948 9.17 -37.24 -10.25
C VAL A 948 7.68 -37.02 -10.06
N ILE A 949 7.17 -35.84 -10.42
CA ILE A 949 5.82 -35.38 -10.08
C ILE A 949 4.77 -35.78 -11.13
N GLU A 950 5.14 -35.91 -12.41
CA GLU A 950 4.23 -36.32 -13.49
C GLU A 950 3.57 -37.68 -13.20
N ARG A 951 4.28 -38.59 -12.53
CA ARG A 951 3.78 -39.93 -12.15
C ARG A 951 2.57 -39.87 -11.21
N TYR A 952 2.37 -38.73 -10.55
CA TYR A 952 1.29 -38.48 -9.60
C TYR A 952 0.19 -37.58 -10.17
N GLY A 953 0.27 -37.21 -11.46
CA GLY A 953 -0.69 -36.31 -12.10
C GLY A 953 -0.58 -34.87 -11.61
N LEU A 954 0.64 -34.45 -11.23
CA LEU A 954 0.97 -33.10 -10.80
C LEU A 954 1.79 -32.41 -11.88
N SER A 955 1.55 -31.12 -12.11
CA SER A 955 2.28 -30.27 -13.05
C SER A 955 3.34 -29.41 -12.40
N LYS A 956 3.21 -29.09 -11.10
CA LYS A 956 4.23 -28.38 -10.31
C LYS A 956 4.12 -28.74 -8.83
N VAL A 957 5.26 -28.92 -8.17
CA VAL A 957 5.37 -28.92 -6.71
C VAL A 957 6.56 -28.06 -6.35
N ARG A 958 6.33 -26.94 -5.66
CA ARG A 958 7.38 -26.04 -5.20
C ARG A 958 7.29 -25.83 -3.70
N ILE A 959 8.41 -26.01 -3.02
CA ILE A 959 8.57 -25.71 -1.60
C ILE A 959 9.38 -24.44 -1.51
N TYR A 960 8.97 -23.48 -0.69
CA TYR A 960 9.68 -22.21 -0.55
C TYR A 960 9.74 -21.75 0.90
N ALA A 961 10.74 -20.92 1.19
CA ALA A 961 10.86 -20.20 2.44
C ALA A 961 11.02 -18.71 2.14
N THR A 962 10.24 -17.87 2.82
CA THR A 962 10.22 -16.42 2.62
C THR A 962 10.47 -15.70 3.93
N GLY A 963 11.35 -14.71 3.93
CA GLY A 963 11.55 -13.77 5.01
C GLY A 963 11.09 -12.36 4.63
N VAL A 964 10.47 -11.64 5.56
CA VAL A 964 10.02 -10.25 5.40
C VAL A 964 10.61 -9.40 6.51
N ASN A 965 11.11 -8.19 6.18
CA ASN A 965 11.76 -7.24 7.10
C ASN A 965 12.91 -7.87 7.92
N LEU A 966 13.76 -8.67 7.26
CA LEU A 966 14.78 -9.46 7.94
C LEU A 966 15.88 -8.60 8.57
N LEU A 967 16.32 -7.55 7.87
CA LEU A 967 17.45 -6.71 8.27
C LEU A 967 17.14 -5.24 7.98
N THR A 968 17.44 -4.33 8.91
CA THR A 968 17.35 -2.89 8.73
C THR A 968 18.67 -2.26 9.14
N PHE A 969 19.25 -1.43 8.28
CA PHE A 969 20.42 -0.59 8.54
C PHE A 969 19.92 0.84 8.70
N THR A 970 20.09 1.42 9.89
CA THR A 970 19.66 2.78 10.22
C THR A 970 20.42 3.27 11.45
N ASP A 971 20.57 4.58 11.58
CA ASP A 971 21.08 5.25 12.79
C ASP A 971 19.92 5.71 13.70
N TYR A 972 18.66 5.41 13.33
CA TYR A 972 17.48 5.73 14.14
C TYR A 972 17.43 4.86 15.42
N GLU A 973 17.41 5.51 16.59
CA GLU A 973 17.46 4.84 17.90
C GLU A 973 16.09 4.37 18.44
N GLY A 974 14.99 4.74 17.76
CA GLY A 974 13.65 4.31 18.14
C GLY A 974 13.31 2.87 17.73
N TYR A 975 12.02 2.52 17.82
CA TYR A 975 11.56 1.17 17.44
C TYR A 975 11.75 0.89 15.95
N ASP A 976 11.37 1.80 15.05
CA ASP A 976 11.52 1.58 13.62
C ASP A 976 11.50 2.92 12.84
N PRO A 977 12.40 3.15 11.87
CA PRO A 977 12.44 4.39 11.09
C PRO A 977 11.27 4.55 10.10
N GLU A 978 10.48 3.50 9.83
CA GLU A 978 9.31 3.58 8.96
C GLU A 978 8.01 3.83 9.74
N ALA A 979 7.93 3.37 11.00
CA ALA A 979 6.71 3.46 11.80
C ALA A 979 6.29 4.91 12.11
N ARG A 980 4.99 5.16 12.12
CA ARG A 980 4.34 6.44 12.41
C ARG A 980 3.15 6.23 13.36
N SER A 981 2.80 7.28 14.09
CA SER A 981 1.65 7.28 15.00
C SER A 981 0.35 7.08 14.24
N ASP A 982 -0.49 6.15 14.68
CA ASP A 982 -1.87 6.03 14.20
C ASP A 982 -2.87 6.93 14.94
N ALA A 983 -2.42 7.67 15.96
CA ALA A 983 -3.22 8.65 16.70
C ALA A 983 -3.11 10.08 16.15
N GLY A 984 -2.61 10.24 14.92
CA GLY A 984 -2.39 11.51 14.24
C GLY A 984 -0.97 12.07 14.38
N GLY A 985 -0.73 13.21 13.71
CA GLY A 985 0.58 13.85 13.58
C GLY A 985 1.33 13.41 12.32
N VAL A 986 1.79 14.36 11.50
CA VAL A 986 2.54 14.06 10.27
C VAL A 986 4.04 14.01 10.58
N GLY A 987 4.69 12.90 10.24
CA GLY A 987 6.11 12.68 10.57
C GLY A 987 6.37 12.46 12.06
N GLN A 988 5.37 11.94 12.79
CA GLN A 988 5.47 11.69 14.23
C GLN A 988 5.37 10.19 14.54
N ALA A 989 6.14 9.75 15.54
CA ALA A 989 5.97 8.46 16.22
C ALA A 989 5.50 8.69 17.67
N PHE A 990 4.72 7.76 18.21
CA PHE A 990 4.24 7.81 19.60
C PHE A 990 3.94 6.40 20.10
N TYR A 991 4.87 5.73 20.79
CA TYR A 991 4.69 4.30 21.17
C TYR A 991 4.16 3.44 20.01
N SER A 992 4.64 3.71 18.79
CA SER A 992 4.12 3.08 17.58
C SER A 992 4.72 1.70 17.40
N VAL A 993 3.86 0.72 17.11
CA VAL A 993 4.26 -0.69 16.92
C VAL A 993 5.20 -0.80 15.71
N PRO A 994 6.42 -1.35 15.86
CA PRO A 994 7.30 -1.56 14.72
C PRO A 994 6.69 -2.58 13.74
N PRO A 995 7.03 -2.54 12.44
CA PRO A 995 6.68 -3.61 11.51
C PRO A 995 7.12 -4.98 12.03
N ALA A 996 6.40 -6.03 11.62
CA ALA A 996 6.79 -7.39 11.94
C ALA A 996 7.92 -7.87 11.02
N ARG A 997 8.91 -8.55 11.60
CA ARG A 997 9.81 -9.47 10.91
C ARG A 997 9.14 -10.83 10.88
N THR A 998 8.96 -11.39 9.68
CA THR A 998 8.27 -12.67 9.49
C THR A 998 9.16 -13.65 8.74
N PHE A 999 9.19 -14.91 9.18
CA PHE A 999 9.76 -16.02 8.44
C PHE A 999 8.67 -17.06 8.17
N SER A 1000 8.45 -17.43 6.92
CA SER A 1000 7.44 -18.40 6.50
C SER A 1000 8.01 -19.51 5.63
N VAL A 1001 7.33 -20.65 5.63
CA VAL A 1001 7.55 -21.77 4.73
C VAL A 1001 6.24 -22.08 4.04
N GLY A 1002 6.29 -22.30 2.73
CA GLY A 1002 5.12 -22.59 1.92
C GLY A 1002 5.32 -23.71 0.91
N LEU A 1003 4.19 -24.18 0.41
CA LEU A 1003 4.05 -25.25 -0.56
C LEU A 1003 3.04 -24.82 -1.62
N ASN A 1004 3.49 -24.79 -2.87
CA ASN A 1004 2.67 -24.56 -4.05
C ASN A 1004 2.55 -25.86 -4.85
N VAL A 1005 1.32 -26.32 -5.10
CA VAL A 1005 1.03 -27.55 -5.85
C VAL A 1005 0.08 -27.22 -7.01
N LYS A 1006 0.44 -27.67 -8.21
CA LYS A 1006 -0.40 -27.57 -9.41
C LYS A 1006 -0.69 -28.95 -9.99
N PHE A 1007 -1.91 -29.13 -10.49
CA PHE A 1007 -2.45 -30.35 -11.08
C PHE A 1007 -2.70 -30.18 -12.58
#